data_AF-A0A258LRU2-F1
#
_entry.id   AF-A0A258LRU2-F1
#
_cell.length_a   1.000
_cell.length_b   1.000
_cell.length_c   1.000
_cell.angle_alpha   90.00
_cell.angle_beta   90.00
_cell.angle_gamma   90.00
#
_symmetry.space_group_name_H-M   'P 1'
#
loop_
_entity.id
_entity.type
_entity.pdbx_description
1 polymer ?
#
loop_
_entity_poly.entity_id
_entity_poly.type
_entity_poly.pdbx_seq_one_letter_code
_entity_poly.pdbx_strand_id
1 'polypeptide(L)'
;ERDMARALHRYVDDPEDFATIRARLMASPELVTLRPQKLDPETGKAAEPAIFTTREMLRVEHGMAGSVDNLAQRDGFGVAAARVAAAIKSVGSGAPDRPFKLDAEQVDAVRHVTSDSAIAAVVGLAGTGKSTLLAAARIAWESDGRRVLGAALAGKAAEGLEASSGITSRTLASWELAWAGEHERLGRGDVLVIDEAGMVSSQQMARVLKIAEEARAKVVLVGDAMQLQPIQAGAAFRAIVQRIGFAELAGVRRQREEWARNASRLFARAEVETALDAYAQHGHIIEAATHEAAIGRIVTDWTEARRTLAGKTSAEGDPQPLRGDELLVLAHTNEDVRRLNDALRKVLTDDGALSASRSFATERGTREFAVGDRIIFLENARFVEPRAKHLGPQHVKNGMLGTVTSSTDKSGRTLLAVRLDNGREVVFGEGTYGNVDHGYAATIHKAQGATVDRTFVLATGMMDQHLTYVAMSRHRDRADLYAAQEDFEPRSEWGRVARVDHAAGVTGELVETGRAKFREDDGVAPSPYADVRTEDGATQRQWGVSLPAALEKGGVSVGDTITLRKDGVETISVRIPVTDEETGERRLEERQVARNVWTAKQVETADDRTERLEQESHRPGLFKQLVERLSRSGAKTTTLDYESEPSYQAHARDFARLRGIDQFAEAAAGMEEGTAQWLAWLAEKRSDLGKLWERASVALGFAIARERSVVYSDQPVDRPAREPADAGSYLLAPVSRFARSVEEGARLAQIASPAVKEREAALRRVLERIYRDPEAAMTKLHDLASASKTGSRALGDVLARSPEQLGLLRGSAALVDGGAARRERATAQKAVTEELVPLARYRAVAFKRSAASFEIREERRRASMTLSVPFLSERAMARLGEIEAVRAHGGADAYKTAFALASEDRAVVQEIKAASEALTARFGWSAFTEKTDSVAERKIADRLPEDMDPQKRAELKTLLESVRRFAGAQHLVERQDRSRIVAPAPYQSDAGNTLPPMLPAVTEFRQPVEDEARQRALDTSHYRQQRAALGAIASRIWRDPAAAVGKIEDLIVKGFAAERIAAAMSNAPDAYGAVRGSGRMMDRLLATGRERKEALAALPAAAAELRALGSAYGGALEAEVKTIAEERRLMAVAIPGLSRPAQEALGRLTAEAKQNTRGLNAMVGALDPKIREEFAAVSQALDTRFGRNAIARGEKDAANRVPPAHREAFETMRASLRVLQQSVRIDADEKILSERRIRTINQARGLTR
;
A
#
# COMPACT_ATOMS: atom_id res chain seq x y z
N GLU A 1 -12.13 15.32 -25.91
CA GLU A 1 -12.59 15.61 -27.29
C GLU A 1 -13.11 14.38 -28.04
N ARG A 2 -12.33 13.29 -28.14
CA ARG A 2 -12.77 12.04 -28.80
C ARG A 2 -14.12 11.51 -28.31
N ASP A 3 -14.41 11.60 -27.01
CA ASP A 3 -15.69 11.14 -26.46
C ASP A 3 -16.88 12.00 -26.90
N MET A 4 -16.69 13.33 -27.01
CA MET A 4 -17.71 14.23 -27.52
C MET A 4 -17.98 13.95 -29.00
N ALA A 5 -16.92 13.76 -29.79
CA ALA A 5 -17.02 13.36 -31.20
C ALA A 5 -17.75 12.02 -31.34
N ARG A 6 -17.41 11.02 -30.52
CA ARG A 6 -18.08 9.71 -30.51
C ARG A 6 -19.56 9.83 -30.13
N ALA A 7 -19.91 10.69 -29.17
CA ALA A 7 -21.29 10.93 -28.79
C ALA A 7 -22.08 11.62 -29.91
N LEU A 8 -21.51 12.63 -30.57
CA LEU A 8 -22.12 13.31 -31.71
C LEU A 8 -22.36 12.35 -32.88
N HIS A 9 -21.40 11.46 -33.16
CA HIS A 9 -21.50 10.51 -34.26
C HIS A 9 -22.61 9.45 -34.08
N ARG A 10 -23.17 9.31 -32.87
CA ARG A 10 -24.35 8.43 -32.65
C ARG A 10 -25.66 9.05 -33.15
N TYR A 11 -25.68 10.35 -33.35
CA TYR A 11 -26.90 11.11 -33.65
C TYR A 11 -26.77 11.96 -34.92
N VAL A 12 -25.56 12.17 -35.41
CA VAL A 12 -25.24 13.01 -36.57
C VAL A 12 -24.40 12.19 -37.53
N ASP A 13 -25.03 11.77 -38.62
CA ASP A 13 -24.40 10.99 -39.69
C ASP A 13 -23.82 11.90 -40.79
N ASP A 14 -24.35 13.12 -40.94
CA ASP A 14 -23.87 14.09 -41.92
C ASP A 14 -22.51 14.70 -41.50
N PRO A 15 -21.45 14.61 -42.33
CA PRO A 15 -20.13 15.11 -41.98
C PRO A 15 -20.04 16.63 -41.75
N GLU A 16 -20.83 17.44 -42.46
CA GLU A 16 -20.78 18.91 -42.35
C GLU A 16 -21.49 19.38 -41.07
N ASP A 17 -22.67 18.83 -40.79
CA ASP A 17 -23.39 19.05 -39.54
C ASP A 17 -22.55 18.56 -38.35
N PHE A 18 -21.91 17.40 -38.47
CA PHE A 18 -21.03 16.86 -37.45
C PHE A 18 -19.88 17.84 -37.12
N ALA A 19 -19.19 18.35 -38.14
CA ALA A 19 -18.11 19.30 -37.97
C ALA A 19 -18.59 20.62 -37.35
N THR A 20 -19.73 21.13 -37.82
CA THR A 20 -20.34 22.38 -37.34
C THR A 20 -20.80 22.28 -35.89
N ILE A 21 -21.51 21.21 -35.53
CA ILE A 21 -21.99 20.96 -34.17
C ILE A 21 -20.79 20.74 -33.22
N ARG A 22 -19.77 19.99 -33.66
CA ARG A 22 -18.53 19.82 -32.87
C ARG A 22 -17.84 21.16 -32.61
N ALA A 23 -17.71 22.01 -33.62
CA ALA A 23 -17.09 23.33 -33.45
C ALA A 23 -17.88 24.21 -32.46
N ARG A 24 -19.22 24.22 -32.57
CA ARG A 24 -20.10 24.93 -31.62
C ARG A 24 -19.99 24.39 -30.20
N LEU A 25 -19.91 23.07 -30.03
CA LEU A 25 -19.73 22.43 -28.73
C LEU A 25 -18.38 22.81 -28.10
N MET A 26 -17.30 22.81 -28.88
CA MET A 26 -15.96 23.22 -28.42
C MET A 26 -15.88 24.71 -28.07
N ALA A 27 -16.71 25.55 -28.70
CA ALA A 27 -16.83 26.97 -28.39
C ALA A 27 -17.86 27.28 -27.29
N SER A 28 -18.54 26.26 -26.74
CA SER A 28 -19.60 26.46 -25.74
C SER A 28 -19.03 27.05 -24.45
N PRO A 29 -19.66 28.10 -23.87
CA PRO A 29 -19.22 28.66 -22.60
C PRO A 29 -19.42 27.69 -21.43
N GLU A 30 -20.25 26.65 -21.59
CA GLU A 30 -20.47 25.63 -20.56
C GLU A 30 -19.36 24.58 -20.50
N LEU A 31 -18.54 24.47 -21.56
CA LEU A 31 -17.40 23.56 -21.60
C LEU A 31 -16.19 24.18 -20.90
N VAL A 32 -15.59 23.43 -19.98
CA VAL A 32 -14.43 23.83 -19.18
C VAL A 32 -13.28 22.89 -19.48
N THR A 33 -12.10 23.45 -19.76
CA THR A 33 -10.88 22.66 -19.93
C THR A 33 -10.22 22.45 -18.57
N LEU A 34 -10.15 21.20 -18.10
CA LEU A 34 -9.47 20.85 -16.85
C LEU A 34 -7.97 20.70 -17.05
N ARG A 35 -7.56 20.08 -18.17
CA ARG A 35 -6.15 19.92 -18.54
C ARG A 35 -5.99 20.11 -20.05
N PRO A 36 -5.06 20.97 -20.50
CA PRO A 36 -4.77 21.12 -21.92
C PRO A 36 -4.05 19.89 -22.48
N GLN A 37 -4.13 19.71 -23.80
CA GLN A 37 -3.38 18.67 -24.50
C GLN A 37 -1.88 18.92 -24.37
N LYS A 38 -1.10 17.87 -24.07
CA LYS A 38 0.37 17.92 -24.15
C LYS A 38 0.83 17.25 -25.43
N LEU A 39 1.71 17.91 -26.16
CA LEU A 39 2.36 17.36 -27.34
C LEU A 39 3.72 16.79 -26.95
N ASP A 40 4.05 15.63 -27.51
CA ASP A 40 5.37 15.04 -27.46
C ASP A 40 6.33 15.93 -28.28
N PRO A 41 7.41 16.45 -27.67
CA PRO A 41 8.35 17.34 -28.36
C PRO A 41 9.14 16.65 -29.48
N GLU A 42 9.29 15.31 -29.46
CA GLU A 42 10.06 14.57 -30.47
C GLU A 42 9.18 14.11 -31.64
N THR A 43 7.95 13.66 -31.36
CA THR A 43 7.07 13.08 -32.39
C THR A 43 6.01 14.07 -32.91
N GLY A 44 5.81 15.20 -32.22
CA GLY A 44 4.73 16.16 -32.51
C GLY A 44 3.33 15.60 -32.29
N LYS A 45 3.20 14.36 -31.80
CA LYS A 45 1.92 13.71 -31.50
C LYS A 45 1.45 14.10 -30.11
N ALA A 46 0.15 14.02 -29.86
CA ALA A 46 -0.39 14.26 -28.53
C ALA A 46 0.08 13.17 -27.55
N ALA A 47 0.97 13.53 -26.62
CA ALA A 47 1.41 12.68 -25.52
C ALA A 47 0.30 12.46 -24.50
N GLU A 48 -0.49 13.49 -24.20
CA GLU A 48 -1.67 13.41 -23.32
C GLU A 48 -2.86 14.14 -23.96
N PRO A 49 -4.06 13.55 -24.01
CA PRO A 49 -5.25 14.21 -24.54
C PRO A 49 -5.76 15.32 -23.61
N ALA A 50 -6.40 16.34 -24.19
CA ALA A 50 -7.10 17.36 -23.40
C ALA A 50 -8.31 16.78 -22.66
N ILE A 51 -8.47 17.17 -21.39
CA ILE A 51 -9.58 16.77 -20.52
C ILE A 51 -10.55 17.95 -20.34
N PHE A 52 -11.83 17.67 -20.55
CA PHE A 52 -12.91 18.64 -20.46
C PHE A 52 -13.96 18.21 -19.44
N THR A 53 -14.65 19.18 -18.87
CA THR A 53 -15.84 19.00 -18.01
C THR A 53 -16.88 20.08 -18.32
N THR A 54 -18.04 20.01 -17.68
CA THR A 54 -19.02 21.10 -17.72
C THR A 54 -18.89 21.98 -16.49
N ARG A 55 -19.25 23.26 -16.62
CA ARG A 55 -19.34 24.20 -15.48
C ARG A 55 -20.26 23.66 -14.39
N GLU A 56 -21.38 23.07 -14.77
CA GLU A 56 -22.32 22.45 -13.83
C GLU A 56 -21.65 21.35 -13.00
N MET A 57 -20.96 20.39 -13.63
CA MET A 57 -20.32 19.28 -12.93
C MET A 57 -19.22 19.77 -11.98
N LEU A 58 -18.42 20.75 -12.42
CA LEU A 58 -17.42 21.39 -11.58
C LEU A 58 -18.04 22.00 -10.32
N ARG A 59 -19.18 22.70 -10.46
CA ARG A 59 -19.91 23.27 -9.30
C ARG A 59 -20.46 22.21 -8.37
N VAL A 60 -21.03 21.14 -8.92
CA VAL A 60 -21.60 20.02 -8.16
C VAL A 60 -20.52 19.37 -7.29
N GLU A 61 -19.39 19.02 -7.88
CA GLU A 61 -18.32 18.32 -7.17
C GLU A 61 -17.55 19.22 -6.21
N HIS A 62 -17.32 20.48 -6.58
CA HIS A 62 -16.73 21.46 -5.67
C HIS A 62 -17.64 21.73 -4.46
N GLY A 63 -18.95 21.89 -4.68
CA GLY A 63 -19.92 22.06 -3.60
C GLY A 63 -20.01 20.82 -2.70
N MET A 64 -19.98 19.62 -3.29
CA MET A 64 -19.91 18.36 -2.55
C MET A 64 -18.67 18.29 -1.67
N ALA A 65 -17.49 18.64 -2.19
CA ALA A 65 -16.25 18.68 -1.43
C ALA A 65 -16.34 19.64 -0.23
N GLY A 66 -16.96 20.81 -0.42
CA GLY A 66 -17.23 21.76 0.68
C GLY A 66 -18.15 21.18 1.77
N SER A 67 -19.25 20.52 1.38
CA SER A 67 -20.13 19.85 2.35
C SER A 67 -19.42 18.72 3.11
N VAL A 68 -18.55 17.97 2.44
CA VAL A 68 -17.72 16.91 3.06
C VAL A 68 -16.78 17.50 4.11
N ASP A 69 -16.08 18.59 3.80
CA ASP A 69 -15.18 19.26 4.75
C ASP A 69 -15.93 19.80 5.96
N ASN A 70 -17.08 20.44 5.72
CA ASN A 70 -17.94 20.97 6.79
C ASN A 70 -18.46 19.86 7.70
N LEU A 71 -18.83 18.70 7.16
CA LEU A 71 -19.23 17.54 7.95
C LEU A 71 -18.03 16.93 8.69
N ALA A 72 -16.86 16.85 8.05
CA ALA A 72 -15.66 16.26 8.63
C ALA A 72 -15.16 17.03 9.86
N GLN A 73 -15.21 18.37 9.80
CA GLN A 73 -14.83 19.28 10.89
C GLN A 73 -15.89 19.39 12.00
N ARG A 74 -17.05 18.75 11.82
CA ARG A 74 -18.17 18.87 12.75
C ARG A 74 -18.18 17.70 13.73
N ASP A 75 -17.92 18.05 14.98
CA ASP A 75 -17.87 17.11 16.11
C ASP A 75 -19.21 17.04 16.87
N GLY A 76 -19.30 16.14 17.86
CA GLY A 76 -20.48 15.90 18.69
C GLY A 76 -21.28 14.65 18.31
N PHE A 77 -20.71 13.76 17.50
CA PHE A 77 -21.30 12.48 17.11
C PHE A 77 -20.54 11.27 17.66
N GLY A 78 -19.69 11.44 18.66
CA GLY A 78 -18.96 10.33 19.28
C GLY A 78 -19.89 9.48 20.14
N VAL A 79 -19.80 8.15 20.04
CA VAL A 79 -20.49 7.25 20.97
C VAL A 79 -19.50 6.80 22.05
N ALA A 80 -19.94 6.78 23.31
CA ALA A 80 -19.09 6.36 24.42
C ALA A 80 -18.52 4.94 24.20
N ALA A 81 -17.21 4.77 24.44
CA ALA A 81 -16.49 3.51 24.16
C ALA A 81 -17.12 2.28 24.86
N ALA A 82 -17.70 2.46 26.05
CA ALA A 82 -18.42 1.40 26.76
C ALA A 82 -19.68 0.92 26.02
N ARG A 83 -20.44 1.83 25.40
CA ARG A 83 -21.61 1.51 24.58
C ARG A 83 -21.19 0.78 23.30
N VAL A 84 -20.12 1.25 22.66
CA VAL A 84 -19.54 0.59 21.47
C VAL A 84 -19.09 -0.83 21.80
N ALA A 85 -18.38 -1.04 22.91
CA ALA A 85 -17.94 -2.36 23.35
C ALA A 85 -19.12 -3.30 23.67
N ALA A 86 -20.18 -2.77 24.30
CA ALA A 86 -21.39 -3.53 24.58
C ALA A 86 -22.12 -3.95 23.29
N ALA A 87 -22.20 -3.06 22.30
CA ALA A 87 -22.80 -3.34 21.00
C ALA A 87 -22.03 -4.40 20.19
N ILE A 88 -20.69 -4.35 20.23
CA ILE A 88 -19.83 -5.39 19.62
C ILE A 88 -20.09 -6.75 20.29
N LYS A 89 -20.22 -6.78 21.62
CA LYS A 89 -20.48 -8.00 22.37
C LYS A 89 -21.86 -8.58 22.08
N SER A 90 -22.90 -7.75 21.98
CA SER A 90 -24.28 -8.20 21.75
C SER A 90 -24.45 -8.86 20.38
N VAL A 91 -23.86 -8.29 19.33
CA VAL A 91 -23.87 -8.89 17.98
C VAL A 91 -23.15 -10.23 17.98
N GLY A 92 -22.02 -10.34 18.67
CA GLY A 92 -21.27 -11.60 18.76
C GLY A 92 -21.93 -12.71 19.59
N SER A 93 -22.98 -12.39 20.37
CA SER A 93 -23.72 -13.34 21.21
C SER A 93 -25.16 -13.59 20.77
N GLY A 94 -25.57 -13.06 19.61
CA GLY A 94 -26.96 -13.08 19.13
C GLY A 94 -27.49 -14.44 18.60
N ALA A 95 -26.64 -15.46 18.42
CA ALA A 95 -27.07 -16.81 18.05
C ALA A 95 -26.63 -17.81 19.14
N PRO A 96 -27.56 -18.32 19.98
CA PRO A 96 -27.21 -19.22 21.09
C PRO A 96 -26.52 -20.52 20.65
N ASP A 97 -26.67 -20.93 19.39
CA ASP A 97 -26.09 -22.16 18.86
C ASP A 97 -24.72 -21.99 18.14
N ARG A 98 -24.30 -20.75 17.82
CA ARG A 98 -22.97 -20.46 17.23
C ARG A 98 -22.51 -19.03 17.58
N PRO A 99 -21.77 -18.84 18.68
CA PRO A 99 -21.15 -17.54 18.96
C PRO A 99 -20.15 -17.21 17.86
N PHE A 100 -20.30 -16.05 17.21
CA PHE A 100 -19.35 -15.57 16.21
C PHE A 100 -18.68 -14.30 16.72
N LYS A 101 -17.38 -14.13 16.46
CA LYS A 101 -16.63 -12.95 16.88
C LYS A 101 -16.38 -12.06 15.67
N LEU A 102 -16.62 -10.76 15.83
CA LEU A 102 -16.20 -9.76 14.85
C LEU A 102 -14.67 -9.74 14.78
N ASP A 103 -14.13 -9.72 13.55
CA ASP A 103 -12.69 -9.63 13.34
C ASP A 103 -12.17 -8.23 13.69
N ALA A 104 -10.85 -8.12 13.89
CA ALA A 104 -10.21 -6.85 14.31
C ALA A 104 -10.55 -5.69 13.35
N GLU A 105 -10.48 -5.93 12.04
CA GLU A 105 -10.85 -4.93 11.01
C GLU A 105 -12.30 -4.44 11.15
N GLN A 106 -13.23 -5.34 11.51
CA GLN A 106 -14.64 -5.00 11.70
C GLN A 106 -14.83 -4.23 13.01
N VAL A 107 -14.14 -4.62 14.08
CA VAL A 107 -14.16 -3.88 15.36
C VAL A 107 -13.63 -2.45 15.18
N ASP A 108 -12.52 -2.29 14.46
CA ASP A 108 -11.93 -0.98 14.20
C ASP A 108 -12.82 -0.14 13.28
N ALA A 109 -13.47 -0.74 12.28
CA ALA A 109 -14.45 -0.05 11.46
C ALA A 109 -15.70 0.37 12.27
N VAL A 110 -16.17 -0.42 13.26
CA VAL A 110 -17.28 0.00 14.15
C VAL A 110 -16.84 1.22 14.97
N ARG A 111 -15.63 1.20 15.52
CA ARG A 111 -15.06 2.34 16.26
C ARG A 111 -14.91 3.58 15.37
N HIS A 112 -14.47 3.39 14.12
CA HIS A 112 -14.32 4.46 13.15
C HIS A 112 -15.67 5.12 12.81
N VAL A 113 -16.71 4.33 12.50
CA VAL A 113 -18.02 4.92 12.17
C VAL A 113 -18.72 5.50 13.39
N THR A 114 -18.41 5.05 14.61
CA THR A 114 -18.94 5.61 15.86
C THR A 114 -18.11 6.75 16.45
N SER A 115 -17.08 7.20 15.72
CA SER A 115 -16.26 8.36 16.07
C SER A 115 -17.00 9.70 15.96
N ASP A 116 -16.35 10.76 16.44
CA ASP A 116 -16.97 12.05 16.72
C ASP A 116 -17.38 12.87 15.50
N SER A 117 -16.76 12.63 14.34
CA SER A 117 -17.00 13.39 13.11
C SER A 117 -18.40 13.14 12.52
N ALA A 118 -19.01 14.15 11.91
CA ALA A 118 -20.32 14.04 11.27
C ALA A 118 -20.28 13.28 9.92
N ILE A 119 -19.12 12.85 9.44
CA ILE A 119 -19.02 11.96 8.29
C ILE A 119 -17.97 10.87 8.52
N ALA A 120 -18.28 9.65 8.08
CA ALA A 120 -17.33 8.53 8.10
C ALA A 120 -17.50 7.67 6.84
N ALA A 121 -16.43 7.01 6.42
CA ALA A 121 -16.45 6.11 5.27
C ALA A 121 -15.88 4.74 5.59
N VAL A 122 -16.51 3.70 5.05
CA VAL A 122 -16.04 2.31 5.14
C VAL A 122 -15.94 1.74 3.73
N VAL A 123 -14.73 1.32 3.38
CA VAL A 123 -14.46 0.60 2.13
C VAL A 123 -14.33 -0.88 2.46
N GLY A 124 -15.23 -1.70 1.93
CA GLY A 124 -15.16 -3.15 2.14
C GLY A 124 -15.36 -3.90 0.85
N LEU A 125 -14.41 -4.80 0.57
CA LEU A 125 -14.46 -5.70 -0.59
C LEU A 125 -15.74 -6.54 -0.58
N ALA A 126 -16.09 -7.11 -1.72
CA ALA A 126 -17.28 -7.95 -1.83
C ALA A 126 -17.18 -9.15 -0.86
N GLY A 127 -18.17 -9.32 0.01
CA GLY A 127 -18.19 -10.45 0.96
C GLY A 127 -17.41 -10.25 2.26
N THR A 128 -17.10 -9.01 2.66
CA THR A 128 -16.32 -8.68 3.88
C THR A 128 -17.13 -8.48 5.17
N GLY A 129 -18.45 -8.65 5.12
CA GLY A 129 -19.32 -8.55 6.31
C GLY A 129 -19.71 -7.11 6.71
N LYS A 130 -19.79 -6.19 5.72
CA LYS A 130 -20.26 -4.79 5.91
C LYS A 130 -21.59 -4.69 6.65
N SER A 131 -22.53 -5.59 6.38
CA SER A 131 -23.82 -5.63 7.08
C SER A 131 -23.70 -5.92 8.57
N THR A 132 -22.84 -6.87 8.95
CA THR A 132 -22.63 -7.28 10.35
C THR A 132 -21.97 -6.17 11.15
N LEU A 133 -21.04 -5.44 10.53
CA LEU A 133 -20.47 -4.21 11.05
C LEU A 133 -21.56 -3.16 11.34
N LEU A 134 -22.42 -2.90 10.35
CA LEU A 134 -23.49 -1.91 10.48
C LEU A 134 -24.53 -2.30 11.53
N ALA A 135 -24.79 -3.59 11.73
CA ALA A 135 -25.63 -4.07 12.83
C ALA A 135 -25.09 -3.65 14.20
N ALA A 136 -23.77 -3.82 14.43
CA ALA A 136 -23.12 -3.41 15.67
C ALA A 136 -23.11 -1.88 15.83
N ALA A 137 -22.85 -1.14 14.73
CA ALA A 137 -22.86 0.31 14.74
C ALA A 137 -24.27 0.87 15.02
N ARG A 138 -25.33 0.28 14.45
CA ARG A 138 -26.73 0.62 14.73
C ARG A 138 -27.04 0.52 16.21
N ILE A 139 -26.71 -0.62 16.84
CA ILE A 139 -26.94 -0.82 18.28
C ILE A 139 -26.18 0.24 19.11
N ALA A 140 -24.95 0.57 18.72
CA ALA A 140 -24.18 1.61 19.40
C ALA A 140 -24.86 3.00 19.29
N TRP A 141 -25.28 3.43 18.10
CA TRP A 141 -25.95 4.71 17.90
C TRP A 141 -27.33 4.79 18.58
N GLU A 142 -28.13 3.73 18.50
CA GLU A 142 -29.45 3.69 19.16
C GLU A 142 -29.32 3.71 20.68
N SER A 143 -28.31 3.03 21.24
CA SER A 143 -28.00 3.11 22.67
C SER A 143 -27.54 4.51 23.12
N ASP A 144 -27.12 5.34 22.17
CA ASP A 144 -26.78 6.75 22.36
C ASP A 144 -27.97 7.69 22.17
N GLY A 145 -29.17 7.15 21.89
CA GLY A 145 -30.40 7.92 21.69
C GLY A 145 -30.53 8.51 20.28
N ARG A 146 -29.77 8.02 19.30
CA ARG A 146 -29.81 8.52 17.92
C ARG A 146 -30.76 7.70 17.05
N ARG A 147 -31.44 8.38 16.14
CA ARG A 147 -32.21 7.74 15.07
C ARG A 147 -31.29 7.35 13.93
N VAL A 148 -31.32 6.07 13.54
CA VAL A 148 -30.49 5.54 12.44
C VAL A 148 -31.36 5.26 11.24
N LEU A 149 -31.00 5.81 10.08
CA LEU A 149 -31.71 5.68 8.81
C LEU A 149 -30.78 5.10 7.76
N GLY A 150 -31.30 4.17 6.97
CA GLY A 150 -30.56 3.51 5.89
C GLY A 150 -30.99 4.04 4.53
N ALA A 151 -30.03 4.17 3.64
CA ALA A 151 -30.24 4.55 2.26
C ALA A 151 -29.35 3.72 1.33
N ALA A 152 -29.85 3.44 0.13
CA ALA A 152 -29.05 2.85 -0.93
C ALA A 152 -29.54 3.35 -2.29
N LEU A 153 -28.74 3.21 -3.34
CA LEU A 153 -29.16 3.57 -4.70
C LEU A 153 -30.27 2.64 -5.21
N ALA A 154 -30.07 1.33 -5.04
CA ALA A 154 -30.99 0.30 -5.53
C ALA A 154 -31.94 -0.17 -4.42
N GLY A 155 -33.20 -0.42 -4.78
CA GLY A 155 -34.20 -0.90 -3.83
C GLY A 155 -33.83 -2.24 -3.18
N LYS A 156 -33.21 -3.14 -3.94
CA LYS A 156 -32.68 -4.43 -3.44
C LYS A 156 -31.56 -4.23 -2.41
N ALA A 157 -30.67 -3.27 -2.64
CA ALA A 157 -29.60 -2.94 -1.69
C ALA A 157 -30.17 -2.37 -0.39
N ALA A 158 -31.19 -1.49 -0.47
CA ALA A 158 -31.87 -0.99 0.73
C ALA A 158 -32.54 -2.13 1.53
N GLU A 159 -33.19 -3.09 0.86
CA GLU A 159 -33.77 -4.26 1.54
C GLU A 159 -32.70 -5.15 2.17
N GLY A 160 -31.61 -5.40 1.44
CA GLY A 160 -30.48 -6.15 1.94
C GLY A 160 -29.87 -5.50 3.17
N LEU A 161 -29.70 -4.17 3.16
CA LEU A 161 -29.22 -3.39 4.28
C LEU A 161 -30.14 -3.55 5.49
N GLU A 162 -31.45 -3.39 5.32
CA GLU A 162 -32.43 -3.54 6.41
C GLU A 162 -32.48 -4.97 6.96
N ALA A 163 -32.59 -5.98 6.10
CA ALA A 163 -32.66 -7.38 6.51
C ALA A 163 -31.41 -7.86 7.25
N SER A 164 -30.23 -7.30 6.93
CA SER A 164 -28.95 -7.76 7.47
C SER A 164 -28.40 -6.93 8.62
N SER A 165 -28.71 -5.62 8.67
CA SER A 165 -28.24 -4.72 9.74
C SER A 165 -29.34 -4.30 10.72
N GLY A 166 -30.61 -4.47 10.34
CA GLY A 166 -31.76 -3.99 11.10
C GLY A 166 -31.99 -2.47 11.00
N ILE A 167 -31.26 -1.78 10.11
CA ILE A 167 -31.45 -0.34 9.88
C ILE A 167 -32.63 -0.15 8.91
N THR A 168 -33.67 0.57 9.33
CA THR A 168 -34.80 0.92 8.45
C THR A 168 -34.31 1.65 7.20
N SER A 169 -34.53 1.07 6.02
CA SER A 169 -33.84 1.50 4.81
C SER A 169 -34.76 1.77 3.63
N ARG A 170 -34.46 2.84 2.86
CA ARG A 170 -35.19 3.20 1.62
C ARG A 170 -34.21 3.56 0.51
N THR A 171 -34.71 3.72 -0.71
CA THR A 171 -33.85 4.24 -1.79
C THR A 171 -33.53 5.71 -1.56
N LEU A 172 -32.37 6.17 -2.03
CA LEU A 172 -32.00 7.60 -1.98
C LEU A 172 -33.08 8.48 -2.65
N ALA A 173 -33.63 8.03 -3.79
CA ALA A 173 -34.71 8.73 -4.47
C ALA A 173 -35.99 8.84 -3.60
N SER A 174 -36.32 7.81 -2.81
CA SER A 174 -37.46 7.85 -1.89
C SER A 174 -37.22 8.83 -0.74
N TRP A 175 -35.98 8.94 -0.25
CA TRP A 175 -35.61 9.92 0.77
C TRP A 175 -35.66 11.35 0.22
N GLU A 176 -35.08 11.59 -0.95
CA GLU A 176 -35.12 12.89 -1.62
C GLU A 176 -36.57 13.35 -1.87
N LEU A 177 -37.45 12.45 -2.30
CA LEU A 177 -38.88 12.75 -2.48
C LEU A 177 -39.56 13.10 -1.15
N ALA A 178 -39.29 12.34 -0.08
CA ALA A 178 -39.85 12.61 1.24
C ALA A 178 -39.39 13.98 1.77
N TRP A 179 -38.10 14.29 1.67
CA TRP A 179 -37.53 15.57 2.11
C TRP A 179 -38.06 16.75 1.31
N ALA A 180 -38.21 16.60 -0.01
CA ALA A 180 -38.82 17.61 -0.88
C ALA A 180 -40.28 17.89 -0.52
N GLY A 181 -41.03 16.85 -0.12
CA GLY A 181 -42.39 16.98 0.40
C GLY A 181 -42.47 17.43 1.86
N GLU A 182 -41.37 17.75 2.52
CA GLU A 182 -41.27 18.09 3.95
C GLU A 182 -41.64 16.96 4.94
N HIS A 183 -41.67 15.71 4.48
CA HIS A 183 -41.94 14.54 5.33
C HIS A 183 -40.63 13.87 5.77
N GLU A 184 -40.64 13.26 6.96
CA GLU A 184 -39.53 12.43 7.48
C GLU A 184 -38.13 13.11 7.37
N ARG A 185 -38.06 14.43 7.59
CA ARG A 185 -36.81 15.21 7.52
C ARG A 185 -35.74 14.64 8.47
N LEU A 186 -34.47 14.81 8.06
CA LEU A 186 -33.34 14.55 8.95
C LEU A 186 -33.34 15.54 10.11
N GLY A 187 -33.19 15.03 11.32
CA GLY A 187 -33.05 15.80 12.55
C GLY A 187 -31.60 15.97 12.98
N ARG A 188 -31.38 16.89 13.94
CA ARG A 188 -30.07 17.06 14.59
C ARG A 188 -29.69 15.77 15.32
N GLY A 189 -28.52 15.22 14.99
CA GLY A 189 -28.01 14.00 15.64
C GLY A 189 -28.47 12.69 14.99
N ASP A 190 -29.33 12.75 13.97
CA ASP A 190 -29.69 11.56 13.18
C ASP A 190 -28.45 11.00 12.47
N VAL A 191 -28.42 9.69 12.23
CA VAL A 191 -27.36 9.00 11.49
C VAL A 191 -27.93 8.44 10.20
N LEU A 192 -27.48 8.94 9.05
CA LEU A 192 -27.82 8.43 7.72
C LEU A 192 -26.71 7.51 7.22
N VAL A 193 -27.00 6.22 7.11
CA VAL A 193 -26.10 5.21 6.53
C VAL A 193 -26.43 5.03 5.06
N ILE A 194 -25.46 5.24 4.18
CA ILE A 194 -25.60 5.04 2.73
C ILE A 194 -24.78 3.82 2.32
N ASP A 195 -25.44 2.71 2.00
CA ASP A 195 -24.82 1.49 1.49
C ASP A 195 -24.74 1.47 -0.04
N GLU A 196 -23.79 0.70 -0.57
CA GLU A 196 -23.41 0.68 -1.99
C GLU A 196 -23.14 2.11 -2.53
N ALA A 197 -22.52 2.96 -1.70
CA ALA A 197 -22.23 4.36 -2.02
C ALA A 197 -21.34 4.52 -3.27
N GLY A 198 -20.59 3.49 -3.64
CA GLY A 198 -19.77 3.42 -4.85
C GLY A 198 -20.57 3.63 -6.16
N MET A 199 -21.86 3.33 -6.17
CA MET A 199 -22.73 3.53 -7.35
C MET A 199 -23.43 4.90 -7.39
N VAL A 200 -23.32 5.71 -6.33
CA VAL A 200 -24.03 6.99 -6.23
C VAL A 200 -23.28 8.05 -7.04
N SER A 201 -24.00 8.80 -7.87
CA SER A 201 -23.42 9.84 -8.73
C SER A 201 -22.99 11.07 -7.93
N SER A 202 -22.06 11.86 -8.49
CA SER A 202 -21.63 13.13 -7.87
C SER A 202 -22.80 14.07 -7.62
N GLN A 203 -23.77 14.13 -8.54
CA GLN A 203 -24.96 14.99 -8.38
C GLN A 203 -25.85 14.55 -7.21
N GLN A 204 -26.18 13.26 -7.12
CA GLN A 204 -27.05 12.77 -6.05
C GLN A 204 -26.35 12.84 -4.69
N MET A 205 -25.07 12.47 -4.64
CA MET A 205 -24.27 12.55 -3.41
C MET A 205 -24.19 14.00 -2.91
N ALA A 206 -23.93 14.97 -3.79
CA ALA A 206 -23.88 16.39 -3.43
C ALA A 206 -25.17 16.88 -2.77
N ARG A 207 -26.34 16.52 -3.34
CA ARG A 207 -27.64 16.91 -2.75
C ARG A 207 -27.88 16.28 -1.39
N VAL A 208 -27.61 14.99 -1.26
CA VAL A 208 -27.83 14.23 0.00
C VAL A 208 -26.92 14.74 1.11
N LEU A 209 -25.63 14.95 0.82
CA LEU A 209 -24.69 15.50 1.79
C LEU A 209 -25.06 16.92 2.19
N LYS A 210 -25.56 17.74 1.26
CA LYS A 210 -25.99 19.10 1.57
C LYS A 210 -27.17 19.12 2.54
N ILE A 211 -28.16 18.25 2.33
CA ILE A 211 -29.32 18.11 3.23
C ILE A 211 -28.87 17.63 4.62
N ALA A 212 -27.95 16.66 4.68
CA ALA A 212 -27.42 16.16 5.95
C ALA A 212 -26.60 17.22 6.71
N GLU A 213 -25.79 18.00 5.99
CA GLU A 213 -25.03 19.13 6.53
C GLU A 213 -25.94 20.17 7.19
N GLU A 214 -27.01 20.58 6.50
CA GLU A 214 -28.00 21.56 6.97
C GLU A 214 -28.79 21.03 8.18
N ALA A 215 -29.18 19.75 8.15
CA ALA A 215 -29.88 19.08 9.24
C ALA A 215 -29.02 18.84 10.50
N ARG A 216 -27.69 19.01 10.39
CA ARG A 216 -26.72 18.61 11.44
C ARG A 216 -26.84 17.11 11.77
N ALA A 217 -26.97 16.29 10.74
CA ALA A 217 -26.97 14.83 10.82
C ALA A 217 -25.57 14.27 10.53
N LYS A 218 -25.33 13.03 10.98
CA LYS A 218 -24.14 12.27 10.63
C LYS A 218 -24.39 11.44 9.37
N VAL A 219 -23.41 11.35 8.48
CA VAL A 219 -23.45 10.49 7.29
C VAL A 219 -22.40 9.39 7.41
N VAL A 220 -22.78 8.14 7.18
CA VAL A 220 -21.85 7.00 7.09
C VAL A 220 -21.95 6.40 5.71
N LEU A 221 -20.88 6.51 4.92
CA LEU A 221 -20.81 5.97 3.57
C LEU A 221 -20.17 4.59 3.59
N VAL A 222 -20.86 3.59 3.06
CA VAL A 222 -20.39 2.21 2.98
C VAL A 222 -20.44 1.76 1.55
N GLY A 223 -19.35 1.17 1.06
CA GLY A 223 -19.28 0.75 -0.33
C GLY A 223 -18.01 0.00 -0.68
N ASP A 224 -17.90 -0.33 -1.96
CA ASP A 224 -16.71 -0.88 -2.58
C ASP A 224 -16.38 0.01 -3.78
N ALA A 225 -15.27 0.75 -3.71
CA ALA A 225 -14.88 1.70 -4.76
C ALA A 225 -14.48 1.00 -6.07
N MET A 226 -14.20 -0.30 -6.01
CA MET A 226 -13.72 -1.11 -7.14
C MET A 226 -14.85 -1.92 -7.80
N GLN A 227 -16.05 -1.97 -7.20
CA GLN A 227 -17.24 -2.50 -7.89
C GLN A 227 -17.73 -1.53 -8.98
N LEU A 228 -18.94 -1.79 -9.52
CA LEU A 228 -19.48 -1.03 -10.64
C LEU A 228 -19.52 0.46 -10.32
N GLN A 229 -19.04 1.24 -11.29
CA GLN A 229 -19.07 2.69 -11.23
C GLN A 229 -20.51 3.20 -11.31
N PRO A 230 -20.79 4.43 -10.82
CA PRO A 230 -22.10 5.05 -10.97
C PRO A 230 -22.53 5.06 -12.43
N ILE A 231 -23.82 4.86 -12.73
CA ILE A 231 -24.31 4.94 -14.12
C ILE A 231 -24.16 6.38 -14.63
N GLN A 232 -24.56 7.36 -13.82
CA GLN A 232 -24.38 8.79 -14.08
C GLN A 232 -22.91 9.23 -13.85
N ALA A 233 -22.61 10.50 -14.13
CA ALA A 233 -21.26 11.03 -14.08
C ALA A 233 -20.68 11.16 -12.65
N GLY A 234 -19.34 11.04 -12.57
CA GLY A 234 -18.54 11.21 -11.37
C GLY A 234 -18.41 9.96 -10.50
N ALA A 235 -17.34 9.89 -9.70
CA ALA A 235 -17.04 8.84 -8.73
C ALA A 235 -17.01 9.43 -7.31
N ALA A 236 -18.18 9.86 -6.83
CA ALA A 236 -18.33 10.64 -5.60
C ALA A 236 -17.74 9.93 -4.36
N PHE A 237 -18.10 8.66 -4.15
CA PHE A 237 -17.63 7.89 -3.00
C PHE A 237 -16.10 7.79 -2.95
N ARG A 238 -15.44 7.53 -4.10
CA ARG A 238 -13.98 7.50 -4.18
C ARG A 238 -13.37 8.83 -3.78
N ALA A 239 -13.90 9.94 -4.31
CA ALA A 239 -13.41 11.28 -4.00
C ALA A 239 -13.57 11.62 -2.51
N ILE A 240 -14.69 11.23 -1.89
CA ILE A 240 -14.95 11.45 -0.46
C ILE A 240 -13.98 10.63 0.39
N VAL A 241 -13.85 9.33 0.10
CA VAL A 241 -12.95 8.40 0.80
C VAL A 241 -11.50 8.90 0.79
N GLN A 242 -11.03 9.41 -0.35
CA GLN A 242 -9.68 9.99 -0.47
C GLN A 242 -9.51 11.29 0.33
N ARG A 243 -10.59 12.02 0.57
CA ARG A 243 -10.58 13.33 1.25
C ARG A 243 -10.60 13.20 2.78
N ILE A 244 -11.46 12.32 3.33
CA ILE A 244 -11.67 12.19 4.78
C ILE A 244 -11.00 10.95 5.40
N GLY A 245 -10.42 10.06 4.58
CA GLY A 245 -9.96 8.74 5.02
C GLY A 245 -11.11 7.74 5.15
N PHE A 246 -10.79 6.51 5.55
CA PHE A 246 -11.78 5.43 5.67
C PHE A 246 -11.27 4.30 6.57
N ALA A 247 -12.19 3.46 7.04
CA ALA A 247 -11.87 2.13 7.57
C ALA A 247 -11.98 1.09 6.45
N GLU A 248 -10.98 0.21 6.35
CA GLU A 248 -10.92 -0.84 5.33
C GLU A 248 -11.33 -2.21 5.89
N LEU A 249 -12.14 -2.95 5.13
CA LEU A 249 -12.44 -4.36 5.37
C LEU A 249 -11.91 -5.18 4.19
N ALA A 250 -10.84 -5.95 4.41
CA ALA A 250 -10.16 -6.75 3.38
C ALA A 250 -10.44 -8.26 3.50
N GLY A 251 -10.97 -8.71 4.65
CA GLY A 251 -11.31 -10.10 4.91
C GLY A 251 -12.50 -10.60 4.07
N VAL A 252 -12.27 -11.04 2.83
CA VAL A 252 -13.29 -11.70 2.00
C VAL A 252 -13.68 -13.05 2.62
N ARG A 253 -14.98 -13.24 2.92
CA ARG A 253 -15.53 -14.45 3.56
C ARG A 253 -16.62 -15.15 2.74
N ARG A 254 -17.02 -14.58 1.59
CA ARG A 254 -18.12 -15.11 0.76
C ARG A 254 -17.76 -16.46 0.12
N GLN A 255 -16.58 -16.53 -0.51
CA GLN A 255 -16.11 -17.76 -1.15
C GLN A 255 -15.75 -18.81 -0.09
N ARG A 256 -16.02 -20.08 -0.34
CA ARG A 256 -15.65 -21.17 0.58
C ARG A 256 -14.16 -21.49 0.49
N GLU A 257 -13.64 -21.59 -0.73
CA GLU A 257 -12.24 -21.92 -1.02
C GLU A 257 -11.30 -20.72 -0.82
N GLU A 258 -10.12 -20.98 -0.27
CA GLU A 258 -9.13 -19.93 0.02
C GLU A 258 -8.56 -19.29 -1.25
N TRP A 259 -8.28 -20.08 -2.28
CA TRP A 259 -7.78 -19.58 -3.57
C TRP A 259 -8.78 -18.61 -4.21
N ALA A 260 -10.09 -18.90 -4.12
CA ALA A 260 -11.14 -18.07 -4.69
C ALA A 260 -11.35 -16.77 -3.89
N ARG A 261 -11.14 -16.81 -2.55
CA ARG A 261 -11.05 -15.60 -1.71
C ARG A 261 -9.88 -14.73 -2.14
N ASN A 262 -8.70 -15.34 -2.36
CA ASN A 262 -7.51 -14.63 -2.82
C ASN A 262 -7.73 -14.02 -4.22
N ALA A 263 -8.28 -14.77 -5.17
CA ALA A 263 -8.62 -14.28 -6.50
C ALA A 263 -9.63 -13.11 -6.45
N SER A 264 -10.62 -13.18 -5.57
CA SER A 264 -11.56 -12.06 -5.35
C SER A 264 -10.89 -10.80 -4.82
N ARG A 265 -9.87 -10.94 -3.94
CA ARG A 265 -9.04 -9.81 -3.48
C ARG A 265 -8.17 -9.25 -4.60
N LEU A 266 -7.58 -10.12 -5.43
CA LEU A 266 -6.77 -9.72 -6.58
C LEU A 266 -7.59 -8.92 -7.59
N PHE A 267 -8.81 -9.39 -7.94
CA PHE A 267 -9.73 -8.62 -8.77
C PHE A 267 -10.06 -7.26 -8.17
N ALA A 268 -10.30 -7.20 -6.85
CA ALA A 268 -10.59 -5.94 -6.19
C ALA A 268 -9.39 -4.97 -6.17
N ARG A 269 -8.16 -5.47 -6.29
CA ARG A 269 -6.93 -4.66 -6.42
C ARG A 269 -6.57 -4.32 -7.87
N ALA A 270 -7.44 -4.65 -8.83
CA ALA A 270 -7.16 -4.54 -10.27
C ALA A 270 -5.97 -5.39 -10.77
N GLU A 271 -5.57 -6.42 -10.01
CA GLU A 271 -4.63 -7.45 -10.45
C GLU A 271 -5.37 -8.54 -11.25
N VAL A 272 -6.02 -8.13 -12.35
CA VAL A 272 -6.92 -8.96 -13.14
C VAL A 272 -6.20 -10.16 -13.76
N GLU A 273 -4.95 -10.00 -14.18
CA GLU A 273 -4.14 -11.09 -14.74
C GLU A 273 -3.94 -12.21 -13.72
N THR A 274 -3.37 -11.91 -12.56
CA THR A 274 -3.13 -12.89 -11.49
C THR A 274 -4.44 -13.53 -11.01
N ALA A 275 -5.52 -12.76 -10.96
CA ALA A 275 -6.83 -13.28 -10.59
C ALA A 275 -7.36 -14.27 -11.64
N LEU A 276 -7.33 -13.91 -12.93
CA LEU A 276 -7.72 -14.82 -14.02
C LEU A 276 -6.82 -16.05 -14.07
N ASP A 277 -5.53 -15.90 -13.82
CA ASP A 277 -4.58 -17.02 -13.79
C ASP A 277 -4.96 -18.04 -12.71
N ALA A 278 -5.39 -17.58 -11.54
CA ALA A 278 -5.90 -18.46 -10.49
C ALA A 278 -7.15 -19.26 -10.94
N TYR A 279 -8.05 -18.64 -11.72
CA TYR A 279 -9.19 -19.37 -12.32
C TYR A 279 -8.73 -20.33 -13.44
N ALA A 280 -7.75 -19.94 -14.26
CA ALA A 280 -7.19 -20.81 -15.30
C ALA A 280 -6.53 -22.07 -14.71
N GLN A 281 -5.72 -21.92 -13.65
CA GLN A 281 -5.08 -23.03 -12.94
C GLN A 281 -6.09 -24.07 -12.40
N HIS A 282 -7.31 -23.63 -12.08
CA HIS A 282 -8.38 -24.50 -11.59
C HIS A 282 -9.35 -24.96 -12.70
N GLY A 283 -9.04 -24.67 -13.98
CA GLY A 283 -9.86 -25.07 -15.13
C GLY A 283 -11.20 -24.33 -15.22
N HIS A 284 -11.28 -23.12 -14.68
CA HIS A 284 -12.50 -22.30 -14.63
C HIS A 284 -12.54 -21.19 -15.68
N ILE A 285 -11.65 -21.22 -16.68
CA ILE A 285 -11.74 -20.42 -17.90
C ILE A 285 -11.97 -21.39 -19.06
N ILE A 286 -13.10 -21.22 -19.75
CA ILE A 286 -13.55 -22.10 -20.83
C ILE A 286 -13.57 -21.31 -22.13
N GLU A 287 -12.86 -21.82 -23.13
CA GLU A 287 -12.82 -21.25 -24.47
C GLU A 287 -13.78 -21.96 -25.42
N ALA A 288 -14.40 -21.19 -26.29
CA ALA A 288 -15.18 -21.67 -27.42
C ALA A 288 -14.76 -20.93 -28.69
N ALA A 289 -14.95 -21.54 -29.86
CA ALA A 289 -14.62 -20.89 -31.13
C ALA A 289 -15.53 -19.68 -31.41
N THR A 290 -16.85 -19.83 -31.20
CA THR A 290 -17.86 -18.81 -31.48
C THR A 290 -18.66 -18.43 -30.23
N HIS A 291 -19.30 -17.27 -30.26
CA HIS A 291 -20.17 -16.74 -29.21
C HIS A 291 -21.37 -17.66 -28.98
N GLU A 292 -21.94 -18.22 -30.06
CA GLU A 292 -23.01 -19.22 -29.96
C GLU A 292 -22.52 -20.51 -29.29
N ALA A 293 -21.31 -20.97 -29.61
CA ALA A 293 -20.72 -22.14 -28.97
C ALA A 293 -20.45 -21.91 -27.47
N ALA A 294 -20.03 -20.70 -27.08
CA ALA A 294 -19.88 -20.32 -25.67
C ALA A 294 -21.23 -20.38 -24.92
N ILE A 295 -22.30 -19.84 -25.52
CA ILE A 295 -23.66 -19.94 -24.98
C ILE A 295 -24.10 -21.41 -24.86
N GLY A 296 -23.91 -22.22 -25.89
CA GLY A 296 -24.24 -23.65 -25.85
C GLY A 296 -23.48 -24.41 -24.76
N ARG A 297 -22.21 -24.05 -24.53
CA ARG A 297 -21.40 -24.60 -23.44
C ARG A 297 -21.93 -24.21 -22.07
N ILE A 298 -22.29 -22.94 -21.86
CA ILE A 298 -22.93 -22.48 -20.62
C ILE A 298 -24.20 -23.27 -20.34
N VAL A 299 -25.06 -23.45 -21.35
CA VAL A 299 -26.33 -24.20 -21.21
C VAL A 299 -26.05 -25.65 -20.81
N THR A 300 -25.05 -26.28 -21.42
CA THR A 300 -24.64 -27.66 -21.10
C THR A 300 -24.16 -27.79 -19.66
N ASP A 301 -23.18 -26.96 -19.27
CA ASP A 301 -22.57 -27.02 -17.93
C ASP A 301 -23.57 -26.63 -16.83
N TRP A 302 -24.47 -25.68 -17.11
CA TRP A 302 -25.58 -25.33 -16.20
C TRP A 302 -26.55 -26.51 -16.02
N THR A 303 -26.87 -27.22 -17.11
CA THR A 303 -27.77 -28.38 -17.07
C THR A 303 -27.18 -29.51 -16.22
N GLU A 304 -25.88 -29.78 -16.38
CA GLU A 304 -25.17 -30.77 -15.56
C GLU A 304 -25.12 -30.36 -14.08
N ALA A 305 -24.83 -29.08 -13.80
CA ALA A 305 -24.83 -28.54 -12.44
C ALA A 305 -26.20 -28.71 -11.77
N ARG A 306 -27.27 -28.39 -12.51
CA ARG A 306 -28.65 -28.55 -12.09
C ARG A 306 -28.99 -30.02 -11.78
N ARG A 307 -28.64 -30.96 -12.66
CA ARG A 307 -28.87 -32.39 -12.44
C ARG A 307 -28.11 -32.92 -11.23
N THR A 308 -26.87 -32.47 -11.04
CA THR A 308 -26.05 -32.85 -9.88
C THR A 308 -26.66 -32.37 -8.57
N LEU A 309 -27.16 -31.13 -8.53
CA LEU A 309 -27.85 -30.60 -7.35
C LEU A 309 -29.16 -31.33 -7.10
N ALA A 310 -29.97 -31.57 -8.13
CA ALA A 310 -31.22 -32.33 -8.02
C ALA A 310 -30.99 -33.76 -7.51
N GLY A 311 -29.95 -34.45 -8.00
CA GLY A 311 -29.60 -35.82 -7.60
C GLY A 311 -29.10 -35.94 -6.16
N LYS A 312 -28.42 -34.91 -5.63
CA LYS A 312 -28.04 -34.85 -4.20
C LYS A 312 -29.27 -34.77 -3.30
N THR A 313 -30.27 -33.98 -3.69
CA THR A 313 -31.51 -33.80 -2.92
C THR A 313 -32.35 -35.08 -2.86
N SER A 314 -32.35 -35.89 -3.92
CA SER A 314 -33.07 -37.18 -3.96
C SER A 314 -32.47 -38.28 -3.07
N ALA A 315 -31.21 -38.14 -2.64
CA ALA A 315 -30.54 -39.09 -1.75
C ALA A 315 -30.81 -38.81 -0.25
N GLU A 316 -31.24 -37.59 0.09
CA GLU A 316 -31.51 -37.15 1.48
C GLU A 316 -33.03 -37.05 1.81
N GLY A 317 -33.92 -37.40 0.88
CA GLY A 317 -35.38 -37.38 1.10
C GLY A 317 -36.17 -37.03 -0.17
N ASP A 318 -37.39 -36.52 0.00
CA ASP A 318 -38.24 -36.06 -1.12
C ASP A 318 -37.51 -35.03 -2.00
N PRO A 319 -37.67 -35.06 -3.34
CA PRO A 319 -37.01 -34.12 -4.22
C PRO A 319 -37.44 -32.68 -3.91
N GLN A 320 -36.58 -31.92 -3.22
CA GLN A 320 -36.82 -30.49 -3.01
C GLN A 320 -36.48 -29.71 -4.30
N PRO A 321 -37.32 -28.74 -4.69
CA PRO A 321 -37.00 -27.80 -5.77
C PRO A 321 -35.71 -27.04 -5.46
N LEU A 322 -34.90 -26.78 -6.49
CA LEU A 322 -33.67 -25.99 -6.37
C LEU A 322 -33.98 -24.62 -5.75
N ARG A 323 -33.06 -24.15 -4.92
CA ARG A 323 -33.17 -22.83 -4.29
C ARG A 323 -32.71 -21.75 -5.27
N GLY A 324 -33.34 -20.58 -5.16
CA GLY A 324 -33.12 -19.47 -6.10
C GLY A 324 -31.70 -18.88 -6.09
N ASP A 325 -30.90 -19.16 -5.06
CA ASP A 325 -29.53 -18.70 -4.91
C ASP A 325 -28.47 -19.75 -5.28
N GLU A 326 -28.84 -20.87 -5.90
CA GLU A 326 -27.87 -21.93 -6.22
C GLU A 326 -27.14 -21.70 -7.54
N LEU A 327 -27.86 -21.36 -8.62
CA LEU A 327 -27.31 -21.19 -9.96
C LEU A 327 -27.73 -19.86 -10.58
N LEU A 328 -26.79 -19.12 -11.16
CA LEU A 328 -27.09 -17.91 -11.93
C LEU A 328 -26.14 -17.74 -13.12
N VAL A 329 -26.69 -17.41 -14.27
CA VAL A 329 -25.90 -17.04 -15.45
C VAL A 329 -25.78 -15.52 -15.55
N LEU A 330 -24.58 -15.03 -15.81
CA LEU A 330 -24.26 -13.62 -15.90
C LEU A 330 -23.74 -13.28 -17.29
N ALA A 331 -24.31 -12.24 -17.89
CA ALA A 331 -23.83 -11.70 -19.16
C ALA A 331 -23.82 -10.16 -19.12
N HIS A 332 -23.11 -9.54 -20.06
CA HIS A 332 -23.04 -8.08 -20.10
C HIS A 332 -24.28 -7.45 -20.74
N THR A 333 -24.73 -7.95 -21.91
CA THR A 333 -25.79 -7.33 -22.70
C THR A 333 -27.17 -7.92 -22.40
N ASN A 334 -28.23 -7.12 -22.62
CA ASN A 334 -29.61 -7.63 -22.49
C ASN A 334 -29.96 -8.63 -23.59
N GLU A 335 -29.28 -8.56 -24.74
CA GLU A 335 -29.49 -9.49 -25.85
C GLU A 335 -28.99 -10.89 -25.47
N ASP A 336 -27.77 -10.99 -24.94
CA ASP A 336 -27.20 -12.27 -24.49
C ASP A 336 -28.01 -12.85 -23.33
N VAL A 337 -28.43 -12.01 -22.38
CA VAL A 337 -29.31 -12.43 -21.30
C VAL A 337 -30.61 -13.04 -21.83
N ARG A 338 -31.22 -12.45 -22.87
CA ARG A 338 -32.43 -13.00 -23.48
C ARG A 338 -32.15 -14.36 -24.13
N ARG A 339 -31.10 -14.45 -24.95
CA ARG A 339 -30.70 -15.70 -25.62
C ARG A 339 -30.42 -16.82 -24.60
N LEU A 340 -29.71 -16.51 -23.52
CA LEU A 340 -29.41 -17.45 -22.44
C LEU A 340 -30.68 -17.88 -21.69
N ASN A 341 -31.57 -16.94 -21.34
CA ASN A 341 -32.84 -17.27 -20.70
C ASN A 341 -33.70 -18.20 -21.57
N ASP A 342 -33.83 -17.90 -22.86
CA ASP A 342 -34.60 -18.70 -23.80
C ASP A 342 -34.02 -20.13 -23.91
N ALA A 343 -32.70 -20.25 -24.03
CA ALA A 343 -32.01 -21.54 -24.13
C ALA A 343 -32.12 -22.37 -22.84
N LEU A 344 -31.93 -21.76 -21.67
CA LEU A 344 -32.05 -22.45 -20.37
C LEU A 344 -33.48 -22.86 -20.07
N ARG A 345 -34.47 -22.01 -20.40
CA ARG A 345 -35.89 -22.34 -20.26
C ARG A 345 -36.28 -23.49 -21.18
N LYS A 346 -35.77 -23.54 -22.41
CA LYS A 346 -36.00 -24.65 -23.33
C LYS A 346 -35.53 -25.98 -22.74
N VAL A 347 -34.34 -26.02 -22.15
CA VAL A 347 -33.86 -27.23 -21.42
C VAL A 347 -34.83 -27.66 -20.33
N LEU A 348 -35.36 -26.70 -19.55
CA LEU A 348 -36.33 -27.00 -18.50
C LEU A 348 -37.68 -27.50 -19.02
N THR A 349 -38.12 -27.00 -20.18
CA THR A 349 -39.31 -27.52 -20.88
C THR A 349 -39.07 -28.93 -21.39
N ASP A 350 -37.93 -29.19 -22.04
CA ASP A 350 -37.58 -30.50 -22.61
C ASP A 350 -37.37 -31.56 -21.51
N ASP A 351 -36.82 -31.19 -20.35
CA ASP A 351 -36.69 -32.04 -19.15
C ASP A 351 -38.03 -32.24 -18.41
N GLY A 352 -39.13 -31.61 -18.84
CA GLY A 352 -40.45 -31.70 -18.19
C GLY A 352 -40.52 -31.05 -16.80
N ALA A 353 -39.58 -30.17 -16.47
CA ALA A 353 -39.48 -29.53 -15.15
C ALA A 353 -40.42 -28.33 -14.98
N LEU A 354 -41.01 -27.85 -16.07
CA LEU A 354 -41.98 -26.76 -16.09
C LEU A 354 -43.38 -27.32 -16.36
N SER A 355 -44.37 -26.81 -15.63
CA SER A 355 -45.76 -27.24 -15.80
C SER A 355 -46.70 -26.04 -15.89
N ALA A 356 -47.89 -26.24 -16.48
CA ALA A 356 -48.91 -25.21 -16.59
C ALA A 356 -48.40 -23.89 -17.23
N SER A 357 -47.72 -23.97 -18.38
CA SER A 357 -47.28 -22.80 -19.14
C SER A 357 -48.47 -21.95 -19.58
N ARG A 358 -48.36 -20.63 -19.41
CA ARG A 358 -49.37 -19.64 -19.79
C ARG A 358 -48.69 -18.43 -20.41
N SER A 359 -49.29 -17.90 -21.48
CA SER A 359 -48.91 -16.60 -22.02
C SER A 359 -49.31 -15.49 -21.05
N PHE A 360 -48.43 -14.52 -20.88
CA PHE A 360 -48.58 -13.34 -20.04
C PHE A 360 -48.09 -12.11 -20.82
N ALA A 361 -48.91 -11.08 -20.89
CA ALA A 361 -48.55 -9.80 -21.49
C ALA A 361 -47.61 -9.00 -20.56
N THR A 362 -46.32 -8.95 -20.91
CA THR A 362 -45.35 -8.08 -20.22
C THR A 362 -45.17 -6.76 -20.97
N GLU A 363 -44.61 -5.74 -20.32
CA GLU A 363 -44.24 -4.47 -20.95
C GLU A 363 -43.22 -4.62 -22.08
N ARG A 364 -42.50 -5.75 -22.13
CA ARG A 364 -41.52 -6.09 -23.18
C ARG A 364 -42.06 -7.09 -24.20
N GLY A 365 -43.39 -7.16 -24.30
CA GLY A 365 -44.14 -8.06 -25.16
C GLY A 365 -44.59 -9.34 -24.45
N THR A 366 -45.38 -10.15 -25.14
CA THR A 366 -45.89 -11.41 -24.58
C THR A 366 -44.75 -12.38 -24.25
N ARG A 367 -44.82 -13.01 -23.08
CA ARG A 367 -43.90 -14.06 -22.61
C ARG A 367 -44.68 -15.24 -22.07
N GLU A 368 -44.08 -16.42 -22.11
CA GLU A 368 -44.65 -17.59 -21.44
C GLU A 368 -44.01 -17.79 -20.06
N PHE A 369 -44.86 -17.98 -19.06
CA PHE A 369 -44.46 -18.36 -17.72
C PHE A 369 -45.18 -19.64 -17.30
N ALA A 370 -44.43 -20.54 -16.69
CA ALA A 370 -44.87 -21.83 -16.20
C ALA A 370 -44.58 -21.94 -14.69
N VAL A 371 -45.30 -22.83 -14.00
CA VAL A 371 -44.98 -23.18 -12.62
C VAL A 371 -43.58 -23.81 -12.59
N GLY A 372 -42.73 -23.29 -11.70
CA GLY A 372 -41.31 -23.60 -11.64
C GLY A 372 -40.41 -22.58 -12.35
N ASP A 373 -40.96 -21.66 -13.15
CA ASP A 373 -40.14 -20.67 -13.86
C ASP A 373 -39.43 -19.72 -12.88
N ARG A 374 -38.15 -19.46 -13.15
CA ARG A 374 -37.39 -18.40 -12.50
C ARG A 374 -37.66 -17.08 -13.21
N ILE A 375 -38.04 -16.05 -12.46
CA ILE A 375 -38.34 -14.72 -13.00
C ILE A 375 -37.57 -13.61 -12.30
N ILE A 376 -37.43 -12.47 -12.98
CA ILE A 376 -36.83 -11.24 -12.48
C ILE A 376 -37.81 -10.06 -12.62
N PHE A 377 -37.93 -9.26 -11.56
CA PHE A 377 -38.68 -8.01 -11.58
C PHE A 377 -37.81 -6.88 -12.16
N LEU A 378 -38.37 -6.08 -13.07
CA LEU A 378 -37.62 -5.07 -13.83
C LEU A 378 -37.90 -3.64 -13.39
N GLU A 379 -38.93 -3.43 -12.57
CA GLU A 379 -39.34 -2.10 -12.08
C GLU A 379 -39.71 -2.15 -10.60
N ASN A 380 -39.43 -1.07 -9.87
CA ASN A 380 -39.95 -0.86 -8.52
C ASN A 380 -41.44 -0.50 -8.61
N ALA A 381 -42.32 -1.28 -7.97
CA ALA A 381 -43.74 -0.97 -7.97
C ALA A 381 -44.40 -1.30 -6.62
N ARG A 382 -45.42 -0.52 -6.30
CA ARG A 382 -46.37 -0.76 -5.22
C ARG A 382 -47.76 -0.91 -5.84
N PHE A 383 -48.38 -2.07 -5.69
CA PHE A 383 -49.68 -2.35 -6.29
C PHE A 383 -50.54 -3.24 -5.37
N VAL A 384 -51.84 -3.29 -5.64
CA VAL A 384 -52.77 -4.21 -4.97
C VAL A 384 -53.35 -5.12 -6.05
N GLU A 385 -53.35 -6.42 -5.82
CA GLU A 385 -53.96 -7.38 -6.73
C GLU A 385 -55.39 -7.71 -6.24
N PRO A 386 -56.44 -7.32 -6.97
CA PRO A 386 -57.83 -7.57 -6.56
C PRO A 386 -58.15 -9.04 -6.30
N ARG A 387 -57.45 -9.97 -6.97
CA ARG A 387 -57.61 -11.42 -6.81
C ARG A 387 -56.82 -11.99 -5.62
N ALA A 388 -55.95 -11.20 -4.99
CA ALA A 388 -55.12 -11.60 -3.84
C ALA A 388 -55.24 -10.59 -2.68
N LYS A 389 -56.47 -10.18 -2.32
CA LYS A 389 -56.73 -9.16 -1.27
C LYS A 389 -56.09 -9.47 0.08
N HIS A 390 -55.92 -10.75 0.43
CA HIS A 390 -55.31 -11.18 1.70
C HIS A 390 -53.84 -10.76 1.84
N LEU A 391 -53.14 -10.47 0.73
CA LEU A 391 -51.76 -9.97 0.74
C LEU A 391 -51.66 -8.45 0.90
N GLY A 392 -52.79 -7.72 0.79
CA GLY A 392 -52.79 -6.26 0.87
C GLY A 392 -51.93 -5.58 -0.21
N PRO A 393 -51.40 -4.37 0.05
CA PRO A 393 -50.47 -3.68 -0.84
C PRO A 393 -49.13 -4.42 -0.94
N GLN A 394 -48.82 -4.88 -2.14
CA GLN A 394 -47.61 -5.60 -2.47
C GLN A 394 -46.54 -4.65 -2.99
N HIS A 395 -45.28 -4.97 -2.70
CA HIS A 395 -44.13 -4.15 -3.07
C HIS A 395 -43.06 -5.03 -3.71
N VAL A 396 -42.69 -4.70 -4.94
CA VAL A 396 -41.63 -5.37 -5.71
C VAL A 396 -40.57 -4.35 -6.09
N LYS A 397 -39.33 -4.82 -6.25
CA LYS A 397 -38.17 -3.99 -6.56
C LYS A 397 -37.43 -4.54 -7.78
N ASN A 398 -36.90 -3.64 -8.60
CA ASN A 398 -36.07 -3.99 -9.75
C ASN A 398 -34.86 -4.83 -9.30
N GLY A 399 -34.67 -5.97 -9.96
CA GLY A 399 -33.60 -6.94 -9.68
C GLY A 399 -33.95 -7.98 -8.60
N MET A 400 -35.18 -7.98 -8.07
CA MET A 400 -35.69 -9.10 -7.28
C MET A 400 -35.88 -10.32 -8.16
N LEU A 401 -35.51 -11.48 -7.63
CA LEU A 401 -35.71 -12.78 -8.26
C LEU A 401 -36.73 -13.58 -7.46
N GLY A 402 -37.49 -14.42 -8.16
CA GLY A 402 -38.47 -15.30 -7.56
C GLY A 402 -38.81 -16.47 -8.48
N THR A 403 -39.50 -17.45 -7.92
CA THR A 403 -39.93 -18.66 -8.62
C THR A 403 -41.45 -18.70 -8.69
N VAL A 404 -42.00 -18.94 -9.87
CA VAL A 404 -43.44 -19.04 -10.10
C VAL A 404 -43.99 -20.30 -9.41
N THR A 405 -44.94 -20.13 -8.51
CA THR A 405 -45.62 -21.22 -7.77
C THR A 405 -46.99 -21.54 -8.35
N SER A 406 -47.66 -20.57 -8.97
CA SER A 406 -48.91 -20.75 -9.70
C SER A 406 -48.97 -19.81 -10.90
N SER A 407 -49.52 -20.30 -12.03
CA SER A 407 -49.78 -19.51 -13.24
C SER A 407 -51.26 -19.17 -13.46
N THR A 408 -52.15 -19.64 -12.57
CA THR A 408 -53.59 -19.37 -12.64
C THR A 408 -54.20 -19.00 -11.30
N ASP A 409 -55.29 -18.24 -11.33
CA ASP A 409 -56.19 -18.07 -10.19
C ASP A 409 -57.08 -19.31 -9.98
N LYS A 410 -57.87 -19.33 -8.89
CA LYS A 410 -58.83 -20.41 -8.59
C LYS A 410 -59.91 -20.61 -9.67
N SER A 411 -60.04 -19.67 -10.60
CA SER A 411 -61.00 -19.68 -11.71
C SER A 411 -60.34 -19.99 -13.07
N GLY A 412 -59.05 -20.33 -13.09
CA GLY A 412 -58.31 -20.69 -14.30
C GLY A 412 -57.81 -19.51 -15.15
N ARG A 413 -57.94 -18.26 -14.68
CA ARG A 413 -57.44 -17.07 -15.39
C ARG A 413 -55.95 -16.88 -15.12
N THR A 414 -55.22 -16.33 -16.09
CA THR A 414 -53.79 -16.00 -15.96
C THR A 414 -53.54 -15.09 -14.75
N LEU A 415 -52.72 -15.58 -13.82
CA LEU A 415 -52.30 -14.89 -12.60
C LEU A 415 -50.99 -15.52 -12.14
N LEU A 416 -49.95 -14.72 -11.94
CA LEU A 416 -48.67 -15.23 -11.46
C LEU A 416 -48.60 -15.10 -9.94
N ALA A 417 -48.50 -16.23 -9.25
CA ALA A 417 -48.05 -16.30 -7.87
C ALA A 417 -46.57 -16.66 -7.86
N VAL A 418 -45.76 -15.87 -7.16
CA VAL A 418 -44.31 -15.93 -7.20
C VAL A 418 -43.80 -15.93 -5.77
N ARG A 419 -42.97 -16.93 -5.44
CA ARG A 419 -42.21 -16.95 -4.19
C ARG A 419 -40.86 -16.29 -4.43
N LEU A 420 -40.64 -15.13 -3.83
CA LEU A 420 -39.36 -14.42 -3.86
C LEU A 420 -38.29 -15.17 -3.05
N ASP A 421 -37.01 -14.88 -3.33
CA ASP A 421 -35.87 -15.48 -2.60
C ASP A 421 -35.84 -15.17 -1.12
N ASN A 422 -36.40 -14.03 -0.71
CA ASN A 422 -36.56 -13.65 0.69
C ASN A 422 -37.73 -14.39 1.38
N GLY A 423 -38.41 -15.31 0.68
CA GLY A 423 -39.53 -16.10 1.18
C GLY A 423 -40.91 -15.43 1.05
N ARG A 424 -40.98 -14.14 0.67
CA ARG A 424 -42.25 -13.44 0.50
C ARG A 424 -42.99 -13.93 -0.75
N GLU A 425 -44.31 -14.06 -0.63
CA GLU A 425 -45.18 -14.32 -1.76
C GLU A 425 -45.64 -13.00 -2.40
N VAL A 426 -45.61 -12.97 -3.74
CA VAL A 426 -46.12 -11.86 -4.56
C VAL A 426 -47.03 -12.43 -5.63
N VAL A 427 -48.22 -11.84 -5.77
CA VAL A 427 -49.24 -12.27 -6.72
C VAL A 427 -49.66 -11.08 -7.58
N PHE A 428 -49.59 -11.23 -8.90
CA PHE A 428 -49.95 -10.19 -9.85
C PHE A 428 -50.51 -10.77 -11.15
N GLY A 429 -51.38 -10.00 -11.79
CA GLY A 429 -51.92 -10.27 -13.12
C GLY A 429 -51.45 -9.22 -14.13
N GLU A 430 -51.79 -9.43 -15.40
CA GLU A 430 -51.41 -8.54 -16.51
C GLU A 430 -51.91 -7.09 -16.32
N GLY A 431 -53.06 -6.92 -15.67
CA GLY A 431 -53.63 -5.61 -15.37
C GLY A 431 -53.06 -4.91 -14.13
N THR A 432 -52.18 -5.55 -13.37
CA THR A 432 -51.62 -5.00 -12.13
C THR A 432 -50.11 -4.79 -12.17
N TYR A 433 -49.35 -5.69 -12.80
CA TYR A 433 -47.91 -5.52 -12.99
C TYR A 433 -47.39 -6.26 -14.24
N GLY A 434 -46.73 -5.53 -15.14
CA GLY A 434 -46.21 -6.07 -16.40
C GLY A 434 -44.68 -6.09 -16.57
N ASN A 435 -43.92 -5.53 -15.61
CA ASN A 435 -42.46 -5.38 -15.73
C ASN A 435 -41.68 -6.60 -15.21
N VAL A 436 -41.89 -7.76 -15.84
CA VAL A 436 -41.28 -9.04 -15.48
C VAL A 436 -40.64 -9.72 -16.69
N ASP A 437 -39.57 -10.50 -16.47
CA ASP A 437 -38.93 -11.33 -17.48
C ASP A 437 -38.36 -12.62 -16.85
N HIS A 438 -37.83 -13.55 -17.65
CA HIS A 438 -37.14 -14.74 -17.11
C HIS A 438 -35.85 -14.37 -16.35
N GLY A 439 -35.54 -15.13 -15.31
CA GLY A 439 -34.49 -14.83 -14.34
C GLY A 439 -33.42 -15.91 -14.19
N TYR A 440 -33.24 -16.79 -15.18
CA TYR A 440 -32.15 -17.79 -15.18
C TYR A 440 -30.79 -17.15 -15.46
N ALA A 441 -30.79 -16.17 -16.37
CA ALA A 441 -29.70 -15.28 -16.68
C ALA A 441 -30.05 -13.84 -16.30
N ALA A 442 -29.05 -13.08 -15.86
CA ALA A 442 -29.17 -11.67 -15.55
C ALA A 442 -27.97 -10.87 -16.05
N THR A 443 -28.15 -9.57 -16.24
CA THR A 443 -27.00 -8.71 -16.52
C THR A 443 -26.11 -8.60 -15.29
N ILE A 444 -24.79 -8.49 -15.49
CA ILE A 444 -23.80 -8.30 -14.41
C ILE A 444 -24.21 -7.12 -13.50
N HIS A 445 -24.74 -6.04 -14.09
CA HIS A 445 -25.29 -4.88 -13.37
C HIS A 445 -26.44 -5.24 -12.41
N LYS A 446 -27.42 -6.03 -12.87
CA LYS A 446 -28.57 -6.44 -12.05
C LYS A 446 -28.20 -7.47 -10.97
N ALA A 447 -27.08 -8.18 -11.17
CA ALA A 447 -26.54 -9.12 -10.21
C ALA A 447 -25.68 -8.46 -9.11
N GLN A 448 -25.47 -7.14 -9.14
CA GLN A 448 -24.75 -6.48 -8.04
C GLN A 448 -25.48 -6.68 -6.71
N GLY A 449 -24.69 -6.99 -5.67
CA GLY A 449 -25.19 -7.35 -4.35
C GLY A 449 -25.76 -8.78 -4.26
N ALA A 450 -25.95 -9.50 -5.37
CA ALA A 450 -26.32 -10.90 -5.34
C ALA A 450 -25.17 -11.77 -4.82
N THR A 451 -25.53 -12.84 -4.14
CA THR A 451 -24.62 -13.92 -3.74
C THR A 451 -25.30 -15.22 -4.12
N VAL A 452 -24.61 -16.06 -4.90
CA VAL A 452 -25.13 -17.34 -5.38
C VAL A 452 -24.08 -18.42 -5.20
N ASP A 453 -24.45 -19.70 -5.19
CA ASP A 453 -23.48 -20.78 -4.98
C ASP A 453 -22.58 -20.95 -6.20
N ARG A 454 -23.16 -21.01 -7.42
CA ARG A 454 -22.42 -21.12 -8.67
C ARG A 454 -22.83 -20.08 -9.72
N THR A 455 -21.83 -19.47 -10.36
CA THR A 455 -22.03 -18.53 -11.48
C THR A 455 -21.42 -19.01 -12.78
N PHE A 456 -22.13 -18.76 -13.88
CA PHE A 456 -21.63 -18.96 -15.24
C PHE A 456 -21.54 -17.59 -15.91
N VAL A 457 -20.34 -17.14 -16.26
CA VAL A 457 -20.09 -15.78 -16.75
C VAL A 457 -19.74 -15.81 -18.23
N LEU A 458 -20.56 -15.19 -19.07
CA LEU A 458 -20.23 -14.96 -20.47
C LEU A 458 -19.34 -13.71 -20.60
N ALA A 459 -18.07 -13.92 -20.94
CA ALA A 459 -17.10 -12.86 -21.18
C ALA A 459 -17.36 -12.19 -22.52
N THR A 460 -17.25 -10.87 -22.58
CA THR A 460 -17.33 -10.10 -23.84
C THR A 460 -16.23 -9.06 -23.90
N GLY A 461 -15.78 -8.70 -25.10
CA GLY A 461 -14.77 -7.67 -25.32
C GLY A 461 -15.17 -6.25 -24.87
N MET A 462 -16.39 -6.07 -24.33
CA MET A 462 -16.88 -4.81 -23.76
C MET A 462 -16.79 -4.76 -22.23
N MET A 463 -16.45 -5.87 -21.58
CA MET A 463 -16.21 -5.89 -20.15
C MET A 463 -14.90 -5.18 -19.79
N ASP A 464 -14.92 -4.52 -18.65
CA ASP A 464 -13.78 -3.85 -18.02
C ASP A 464 -13.45 -4.53 -16.68
N GLN A 465 -12.45 -4.00 -15.96
CA GLN A 465 -12.03 -4.58 -14.69
C GLN A 465 -13.15 -4.60 -13.64
N HIS A 466 -14.05 -3.62 -13.65
CA HIS A 466 -15.11 -3.47 -12.66
C HIS A 466 -16.23 -4.49 -12.91
N LEU A 467 -16.63 -4.66 -14.18
CA LEU A 467 -17.57 -5.69 -14.61
C LEU A 467 -17.02 -7.09 -14.32
N THR A 468 -15.73 -7.30 -14.61
CA THR A 468 -15.06 -8.59 -14.38
C THR A 468 -15.01 -8.93 -12.90
N TYR A 469 -14.57 -8.01 -12.05
CA TYR A 469 -14.57 -8.19 -10.59
C TYR A 469 -15.98 -8.48 -10.07
N VAL A 470 -16.98 -7.71 -10.51
CA VAL A 470 -18.37 -7.91 -10.07
C VAL A 470 -18.89 -9.26 -10.50
N ALA A 471 -18.66 -9.68 -11.75
CA ALA A 471 -19.13 -10.98 -12.24
C ALA A 471 -18.47 -12.15 -11.51
N MET A 472 -17.14 -12.11 -11.37
CA MET A 472 -16.36 -13.22 -10.79
C MET A 472 -16.49 -13.31 -9.27
N SER A 473 -16.93 -12.27 -8.57
CA SER A 473 -17.04 -12.28 -7.09
C SER A 473 -18.41 -12.70 -6.53
N ARG A 474 -19.43 -13.01 -7.35
CA ARG A 474 -20.78 -13.34 -6.84
C ARG A 474 -20.94 -14.76 -6.30
N HIS A 475 -20.08 -15.68 -6.70
CA HIS A 475 -20.14 -17.09 -6.29
C HIS A 475 -19.73 -17.29 -4.82
N ARG A 476 -20.29 -18.32 -4.16
CA ARG A 476 -19.80 -18.90 -2.90
C ARG A 476 -18.88 -20.10 -3.17
N ASP A 477 -19.24 -20.92 -4.15
CA ASP A 477 -18.59 -22.22 -4.38
C ASP A 477 -17.78 -22.23 -5.67
N ARG A 478 -18.35 -21.76 -6.80
CA ARG A 478 -17.67 -21.83 -8.10
C ARG A 478 -18.09 -20.72 -9.07
N ALA A 479 -17.15 -20.16 -9.80
CA ALA A 479 -17.42 -19.30 -10.94
C ALA A 479 -16.66 -19.82 -12.17
N ASP A 480 -17.36 -19.97 -13.29
CA ASP A 480 -16.80 -20.38 -14.57
C ASP A 480 -16.91 -19.21 -15.57
N LEU A 481 -15.80 -18.84 -16.22
CA LEU A 481 -15.72 -17.76 -17.22
C LEU A 481 -15.67 -18.36 -18.62
N TYR A 482 -16.62 -18.02 -19.47
CA TYR A 482 -16.74 -18.51 -20.84
C TYR A 482 -16.39 -17.42 -21.83
N ALA A 483 -15.42 -17.67 -22.72
CA ALA A 483 -14.97 -16.72 -23.71
C ALA A 483 -15.00 -17.32 -25.11
N ALA A 484 -15.49 -16.56 -26.08
CA ALA A 484 -15.46 -16.94 -27.49
C ALA A 484 -14.24 -16.33 -28.19
N GLN A 485 -13.52 -17.10 -29.00
CA GLN A 485 -12.35 -16.63 -29.76
C GLN A 485 -12.74 -15.42 -30.63
N GLU A 486 -13.86 -15.50 -31.36
CA GLU A 486 -14.35 -14.41 -32.23
C GLU A 486 -14.61 -13.06 -31.51
N ASP A 487 -14.92 -13.08 -30.21
CA ASP A 487 -15.19 -11.86 -29.43
C ASP A 487 -13.90 -11.15 -28.98
N PHE A 488 -12.80 -11.88 -28.92
CA PHE A 488 -11.51 -11.43 -28.39
C PHE A 488 -10.41 -11.40 -29.46
N GLU A 489 -10.72 -11.77 -30.69
CA GLU A 489 -9.83 -11.60 -31.84
C GLU A 489 -9.41 -10.13 -32.02
N PRO A 490 -8.14 -9.86 -32.39
CA PRO A 490 -7.69 -8.52 -32.74
C PRO A 490 -8.47 -8.02 -33.97
N ARG A 491 -9.48 -7.15 -33.77
CA ARG A 491 -10.13 -6.47 -34.89
C ARG A 491 -9.08 -5.66 -35.63
N SER A 492 -8.74 -6.06 -36.85
CA SER A 492 -7.93 -5.25 -37.75
C SER A 492 -8.68 -3.94 -38.02
N GLU A 493 -8.26 -2.85 -37.40
CA GLU A 493 -8.86 -1.54 -37.68
C GLU A 493 -8.64 -1.21 -39.16
N TRP A 494 -9.72 -1.17 -39.93
CA TRP A 494 -9.77 -0.56 -41.27
C TRP A 494 -8.86 -1.13 -42.36
N GLY A 495 -8.71 -2.46 -42.46
CA GLY A 495 -8.11 -3.11 -43.63
C GLY A 495 -6.69 -2.65 -43.98
N ARG A 496 -6.02 -1.92 -43.08
CA ARG A 496 -4.60 -1.61 -43.15
C ARG A 496 -3.90 -2.66 -42.31
N VAL A 497 -3.22 -3.59 -42.98
CA VAL A 497 -2.13 -4.33 -42.35
C VAL A 497 -1.26 -3.27 -41.67
N ALA A 498 -1.12 -3.34 -40.34
CA ALA A 498 -0.29 -2.41 -39.59
C ALA A 498 1.09 -2.40 -40.27
N ARG A 499 1.44 -1.29 -40.95
CA ARG A 499 2.78 -1.13 -41.50
C ARG A 499 3.69 -1.12 -40.29
N VAL A 500 4.49 -2.18 -40.18
CA VAL A 500 5.47 -2.36 -39.12
C VAL A 500 6.32 -1.11 -39.05
N ASP A 501 6.23 -0.38 -37.94
CA ASP A 501 7.10 0.75 -37.71
C ASP A 501 8.48 0.21 -37.36
N HIS A 502 9.30 -0.02 -38.39
CA HIS A 502 10.67 -0.53 -38.23
C HIS A 502 11.54 0.38 -37.34
N ALA A 503 11.11 1.62 -37.06
CA ALA A 503 11.76 2.54 -36.12
C ALA A 503 11.37 2.28 -34.65
N ALA A 504 10.19 1.69 -34.39
CA ALA A 504 9.75 1.25 -33.05
C ALA A 504 10.36 -0.12 -32.66
N GLY A 505 10.74 -0.92 -33.64
CA GLY A 505 11.40 -2.22 -33.48
C GLY A 505 10.43 -3.40 -33.53
N VAL A 506 10.86 -4.50 -34.16
CA VAL A 506 10.11 -5.76 -34.28
C VAL A 506 10.57 -6.71 -33.20
N THR A 507 9.67 -7.14 -32.33
CA THR A 507 9.99 -8.10 -31.25
C THR A 507 9.38 -9.47 -31.55
N GLY A 508 10.18 -10.53 -31.44
CA GLY A 508 9.73 -11.90 -31.68
C GLY A 508 10.86 -12.92 -31.63
N GLU A 509 10.52 -14.18 -31.89
CA GLU A 509 11.48 -15.28 -31.99
C GLU A 509 12.39 -15.11 -33.20
N LEU A 510 13.70 -15.21 -33.02
CA LEU A 510 14.59 -15.37 -34.15
C LEU A 510 14.51 -16.81 -34.68
N VAL A 511 13.81 -17.01 -35.79
CA VAL A 511 13.56 -18.35 -36.36
C VAL A 511 14.72 -18.79 -37.25
N GLU A 512 15.24 -17.87 -38.07
CA GLU A 512 16.26 -18.21 -39.05
C GLU A 512 17.14 -17.00 -39.36
N THR A 513 18.42 -17.25 -39.64
CA THR A 513 19.32 -16.26 -40.24
C THR A 513 20.05 -16.90 -41.41
N GLY A 514 20.21 -16.16 -42.51
CA GLY A 514 20.77 -16.74 -43.73
C GLY A 514 21.20 -15.70 -44.75
N ARG A 515 21.67 -16.17 -45.90
CA ARG A 515 22.00 -15.33 -47.08
C ARG A 515 21.16 -15.79 -48.26
N ALA A 516 20.32 -14.90 -48.76
CA ALA A 516 19.46 -15.18 -49.91
C ALA A 516 19.53 -14.04 -50.94
N LYS A 517 19.22 -14.35 -52.20
CA LYS A 517 19.08 -13.33 -53.24
C LYS A 517 17.79 -12.56 -52.99
N PHE A 518 17.88 -11.22 -52.87
CA PHE A 518 16.72 -10.36 -52.67
C PHE A 518 15.84 -10.27 -53.94
N ARG A 519 16.42 -10.51 -55.12
CA ARG A 519 15.74 -10.67 -56.43
C ARG A 519 16.44 -11.72 -57.27
N GLU A 520 15.68 -12.46 -58.08
CA GLU A 520 16.19 -13.47 -59.04
C GLU A 520 16.69 -12.79 -60.33
N ASP A 521 17.72 -11.95 -60.22
CA ASP A 521 18.44 -11.37 -61.37
C ASP A 521 19.89 -11.88 -61.40
N ASP A 522 20.39 -12.21 -62.60
CA ASP A 522 21.76 -12.68 -62.82
C ASP A 522 22.76 -11.51 -62.72
N GLY A 523 23.14 -11.21 -61.48
CA GLY A 523 24.12 -10.17 -61.14
C GLY A 523 24.07 -9.68 -59.69
N VAL A 524 23.04 -10.06 -58.92
CA VAL A 524 22.85 -9.57 -57.55
C VAL A 524 23.44 -10.53 -56.51
N ALA A 525 24.37 -10.03 -55.69
CA ALA A 525 25.00 -10.80 -54.61
C ALA A 525 24.01 -11.16 -53.48
N PRO A 526 24.13 -12.33 -52.83
CA PRO A 526 23.25 -12.73 -51.73
C PRO A 526 23.34 -11.77 -50.54
N SER A 527 22.19 -11.29 -50.05
CA SER A 527 22.08 -10.38 -48.91
C SER A 527 21.71 -11.13 -47.62
N PRO A 528 22.28 -10.75 -46.46
CA PRO A 528 21.89 -11.33 -45.18
C PRO A 528 20.44 -10.99 -44.81
N TYR A 529 19.71 -11.97 -44.28
CA TYR A 529 18.39 -11.80 -43.69
C TYR A 529 18.29 -12.41 -42.29
N ALA A 530 17.29 -11.93 -41.54
CA ALA A 530 16.85 -12.49 -40.27
C ALA A 530 15.32 -12.60 -40.28
N ASP A 531 14.80 -13.79 -40.00
CA ASP A 531 13.37 -14.07 -39.89
C ASP A 531 12.95 -14.00 -38.42
N VAL A 532 12.09 -13.03 -38.10
CA VAL A 532 11.56 -12.83 -36.75
C VAL A 532 10.08 -13.20 -36.74
N ARG A 533 9.72 -14.23 -35.98
CA ARG A 533 8.33 -14.65 -35.77
C ARG A 533 7.76 -13.89 -34.57
N THR A 534 6.81 -13.00 -34.86
CA THR A 534 6.11 -12.22 -33.83
C THR A 534 5.15 -13.11 -33.04
N GLU A 535 4.71 -12.65 -31.87
CA GLU A 535 3.77 -13.38 -31.01
C GLU A 535 2.42 -13.68 -31.70
N ASP A 536 2.05 -12.89 -32.70
CA ASP A 536 0.85 -13.10 -33.53
C ASP A 536 1.03 -14.24 -34.57
N GLY A 537 2.16 -14.95 -34.53
CA GLY A 537 2.49 -16.06 -35.42
C GLY A 537 3.02 -15.65 -36.81
N ALA A 538 3.02 -14.35 -37.14
CA ALA A 538 3.53 -13.84 -38.40
C ALA A 538 5.07 -13.85 -38.43
N THR A 539 5.65 -14.44 -39.48
CA THR A 539 7.12 -14.41 -39.69
C THR A 539 7.49 -13.21 -40.55
N GLN A 540 8.33 -12.32 -40.02
CA GLN A 540 8.80 -11.14 -40.71
C GLN A 540 10.28 -11.25 -41.09
N ARG A 541 10.54 -11.29 -42.39
CA ARG A 541 11.89 -11.31 -42.94
C ARG A 541 12.47 -9.89 -43.02
N GLN A 542 13.54 -9.63 -42.27
CA GLN A 542 14.29 -8.38 -42.31
C GLN A 542 15.59 -8.54 -43.11
N TRP A 543 15.92 -7.54 -43.93
CA TRP A 543 17.11 -7.57 -44.78
C TRP A 543 18.10 -6.46 -44.42
N GLY A 544 19.39 -6.77 -44.39
CA GLY A 544 20.41 -5.78 -44.07
C GLY A 544 21.82 -6.35 -43.93
N VAL A 545 22.78 -5.70 -44.59
CA VAL A 545 24.20 -6.09 -44.53
C VAL A 545 24.81 -5.91 -43.13
N SER A 546 24.22 -5.06 -42.28
CA SER A 546 24.63 -4.89 -40.87
C SER A 546 23.90 -5.82 -39.89
N LEU A 547 22.91 -6.62 -40.33
CA LEU A 547 22.16 -7.52 -39.44
C LEU A 547 23.05 -8.56 -38.74
N PRO A 548 24.00 -9.24 -39.44
CA PRO A 548 24.87 -10.21 -38.76
C PRO A 548 25.70 -9.58 -37.64
N ALA A 549 26.29 -8.39 -37.89
CA ALA A 549 27.06 -7.67 -36.89
C ALA A 549 26.18 -7.14 -35.73
N ALA A 550 24.92 -6.77 -36.00
CA ALA A 550 23.98 -6.34 -34.99
C ALA A 550 23.53 -7.49 -34.07
N LEU A 551 23.29 -8.68 -34.63
CA LEU A 551 22.92 -9.90 -33.89
C LEU A 551 24.09 -10.38 -33.03
N GLU A 552 25.31 -10.38 -33.58
CA GLU A 552 26.52 -10.76 -32.84
C GLU A 552 26.81 -9.80 -31.67
N LYS A 553 26.73 -8.49 -31.91
CA LYS A 553 26.88 -7.47 -30.86
C LYS A 553 25.79 -7.55 -29.80
N GLY A 554 24.59 -7.99 -30.19
CA GLY A 554 23.45 -8.20 -29.30
C GLY A 554 23.50 -9.52 -28.51
N GLY A 555 24.46 -10.41 -28.78
CA GLY A 555 24.57 -11.72 -28.13
C GLY A 555 23.43 -12.68 -28.46
N VAL A 556 22.81 -12.53 -29.64
CA VAL A 556 21.55 -13.18 -30.00
C VAL A 556 21.78 -14.49 -30.74
N SER A 557 21.08 -15.55 -30.34
CA SER A 557 21.05 -16.86 -31.01
C SER A 557 19.68 -17.18 -31.63
N VAL A 558 19.65 -18.12 -32.57
CA VAL A 558 18.39 -18.65 -33.15
C VAL A 558 17.60 -19.34 -32.03
N GLY A 559 16.31 -19.00 -31.90
CA GLY A 559 15.43 -19.42 -30.80
C GLY A 559 15.21 -18.37 -29.71
N ASP A 560 16.05 -17.35 -29.62
CA ASP A 560 15.89 -16.26 -28.65
C ASP A 560 14.74 -15.32 -29.03
N THR A 561 14.14 -14.68 -28.01
CA THR A 561 13.21 -13.56 -28.24
C THR A 561 14.01 -12.27 -28.36
N ILE A 562 13.90 -11.60 -29.50
CA ILE A 562 14.76 -10.48 -29.89
C ILE A 562 13.94 -9.28 -30.30
N THR A 563 14.43 -8.08 -30.04
CA THR A 563 13.90 -6.84 -30.64
C THR A 563 14.88 -6.33 -31.70
N LEU A 564 14.45 -6.30 -32.96
CA LEU A 564 15.20 -5.72 -34.08
C LEU A 564 14.68 -4.32 -34.42
N ARG A 565 15.52 -3.31 -34.25
CA ARG A 565 15.19 -1.91 -34.56
C ARG A 565 16.07 -1.38 -35.69
N LYS A 566 15.47 -0.62 -36.61
CA LYS A 566 16.19 0.12 -37.65
C LYS A 566 16.50 1.53 -37.14
N ASP A 567 17.76 1.79 -36.83
CA ASP A 567 18.22 3.03 -36.20
C ASP A 567 18.63 4.13 -37.19
N GLY A 568 18.77 3.81 -38.49
CA GLY A 568 19.12 4.80 -39.51
C GLY A 568 19.50 4.23 -40.88
N VAL A 569 20.00 5.10 -41.77
CA VAL A 569 20.50 4.77 -43.11
C VAL A 569 21.84 5.48 -43.34
N GLU A 570 22.91 4.74 -43.64
CA GLU A 570 24.23 5.25 -44.06
C GLU A 570 24.40 5.20 -45.57
N THR A 571 24.91 6.25 -46.21
CA THR A 571 25.19 6.24 -47.66
C THR A 571 26.63 5.80 -47.91
N ILE A 572 26.83 4.73 -48.70
CA ILE A 572 28.15 4.23 -49.09
C ILE A 572 28.30 4.19 -50.62
N SER A 573 29.50 4.48 -51.14
CA SER A 573 29.81 4.34 -52.57
C SER A 573 30.23 2.90 -52.88
N VAL A 574 29.54 2.22 -53.79
CA VAL A 574 29.83 0.84 -54.23
C VAL A 574 30.15 0.83 -55.72
N ARG A 575 31.22 0.12 -56.11
CA ARG A 575 31.61 -0.08 -57.51
C ARG A 575 30.81 -1.23 -58.11
N ILE A 576 29.93 -0.95 -59.06
CA ILE A 576 29.08 -1.94 -59.73
C ILE A 576 29.62 -2.14 -61.16
N PRO A 577 29.87 -3.38 -61.60
CA PRO A 577 30.22 -3.65 -62.99
C PRO A 577 28.97 -3.46 -63.86
N VAL A 578 28.99 -2.45 -64.73
CA VAL A 578 28.00 -2.19 -65.76
C VAL A 578 28.57 -2.72 -67.08
N THR A 579 27.84 -3.62 -67.72
CA THR A 579 28.20 -4.16 -69.04
C THR A 579 27.54 -3.28 -70.10
N ASP A 580 28.34 -2.76 -71.02
CA ASP A 580 27.88 -1.90 -72.12
C ASP A 580 27.23 -2.77 -73.21
N GLU A 581 25.94 -2.53 -73.52
CA GLU A 581 25.11 -3.41 -74.36
C GLU A 581 25.59 -3.53 -75.82
N GLU A 582 26.41 -2.61 -76.31
CA GLU A 582 26.96 -2.65 -77.68
C GLU A 582 28.34 -3.31 -77.79
N THR A 583 29.11 -3.42 -76.69
CA THR A 583 30.52 -3.88 -76.74
C THR A 583 30.84 -5.08 -75.85
N GLY A 584 29.98 -5.42 -74.88
CA GLY A 584 30.19 -6.53 -73.96
C GLY A 584 31.32 -6.33 -72.94
N GLU A 585 31.98 -5.17 -72.92
CA GLU A 585 33.01 -4.84 -71.94
C GLU A 585 32.40 -4.39 -70.60
N ARG A 586 32.97 -4.89 -69.49
CA ARG A 586 32.53 -4.58 -68.12
C ARG A 586 33.27 -3.34 -67.61
N ARG A 587 32.58 -2.22 -67.41
CA ARG A 587 33.11 -1.03 -66.72
C ARG A 587 32.65 -0.99 -65.27
N LEU A 588 33.54 -0.67 -64.34
CA LEU A 588 33.20 -0.48 -62.92
C LEU A 588 32.75 0.98 -62.70
N GLU A 589 31.48 1.18 -62.39
CA GLU A 589 30.88 2.50 -62.10
C GLU A 589 30.69 2.66 -60.58
N GLU A 590 31.12 3.78 -59.99
CA GLU A 590 30.84 4.09 -58.57
C GLU A 590 29.43 4.66 -58.41
N ARG A 591 28.56 3.94 -57.69
CA ARG A 591 27.20 4.40 -57.33
C ARG A 591 27.05 4.53 -55.81
N GLN A 592 26.37 5.59 -55.37
CA GLN A 592 25.99 5.75 -53.97
C GLN A 592 24.77 4.89 -53.64
N VAL A 593 24.86 4.06 -52.61
CA VAL A 593 23.81 3.14 -52.16
C VAL A 593 23.54 3.37 -50.67
N ALA A 594 22.26 3.46 -50.33
CA ALA A 594 21.76 3.59 -48.96
C ALA A 594 21.80 2.25 -48.21
N ARG A 595 22.41 2.23 -47.02
CA ARG A 595 22.60 1.06 -46.15
C ARG A 595 21.82 1.22 -44.83
N ASN A 596 20.87 0.33 -44.56
CA ASN A 596 20.14 0.34 -43.28
C ASN A 596 21.07 -0.07 -42.12
N VAL A 597 21.02 0.68 -41.01
CA VAL A 597 21.68 0.35 -39.73
C VAL A 597 20.67 -0.31 -38.80
N TRP A 598 21.05 -1.45 -38.23
CA TRP A 598 20.20 -2.28 -37.39
C TRP A 598 20.81 -2.44 -36.00
N THR A 599 19.95 -2.47 -34.97
CA THR A 599 20.31 -2.90 -33.61
C THR A 599 19.43 -4.07 -33.20
N ALA A 600 20.06 -5.09 -32.62
CA ALA A 600 19.39 -6.24 -32.02
C ALA A 600 19.58 -6.20 -30.50
N LYS A 601 18.51 -6.45 -29.75
CA LYS A 601 18.55 -6.61 -28.30
C LYS A 601 17.91 -7.96 -27.93
N GLN A 602 18.64 -8.81 -27.23
CA GLN A 602 18.09 -10.03 -26.64
C GLN A 602 17.15 -9.64 -25.47
N VAL A 603 15.93 -10.17 -25.50
CA VAL A 603 14.90 -9.93 -24.48
C VAL A 603 14.79 -11.13 -23.53
N GLU A 604 14.80 -12.34 -24.08
CA GLU A 604 14.64 -13.61 -23.35
C GLU A 604 15.44 -14.68 -24.12
N THR A 605 16.11 -15.59 -23.39
CA THR A 605 16.81 -16.72 -24.01
C THR A 605 15.81 -17.80 -24.44
N ALA A 606 16.21 -18.67 -25.37
CA ALA A 606 15.38 -19.81 -25.77
C ALA A 606 14.97 -20.72 -24.59
N ASP A 607 15.86 -20.92 -23.61
CA ASP A 607 15.61 -21.74 -22.42
C ASP A 607 14.60 -21.05 -21.48
N ASP A 608 14.81 -19.77 -21.17
CA ASP A 608 13.88 -18.97 -20.33
C ASP A 608 12.47 -18.91 -20.93
N ARG A 609 12.40 -18.77 -22.26
CA ARG A 609 11.12 -18.79 -22.99
C ARG A 609 10.42 -20.14 -22.87
N THR A 610 11.17 -21.24 -22.93
CA THR A 610 10.61 -22.59 -22.80
C THR A 610 10.07 -22.80 -21.38
N GLU A 611 10.83 -22.40 -20.36
CA GLU A 611 10.38 -22.43 -18.97
C GLU A 611 9.13 -21.57 -18.74
N ARG A 612 9.08 -20.37 -19.34
CA ARG A 612 7.88 -19.50 -19.28
C ARG A 612 6.68 -20.17 -19.94
N LEU A 613 6.83 -20.75 -21.14
CA LEU A 613 5.75 -21.45 -21.84
C LEU A 613 5.25 -22.68 -21.06
N GLU A 614 6.14 -23.38 -20.35
CA GLU A 614 5.75 -24.49 -19.45
C GLU A 614 4.99 -23.98 -18.23
N GLN A 615 5.44 -22.89 -17.59
CA GLN A 615 4.75 -22.26 -16.46
C GLN A 615 3.40 -21.66 -16.85
N GLU A 616 3.24 -21.24 -18.10
CA GLU A 616 2.02 -20.67 -18.65
C GLU A 616 1.11 -21.70 -19.33
N SER A 617 1.47 -22.99 -19.32
CA SER A 617 0.75 -24.04 -20.06
C SER A 617 -0.70 -24.29 -19.61
N HIS A 618 -1.06 -23.93 -18.38
CA HIS A 618 -2.45 -23.98 -17.89
C HIS A 618 -3.29 -22.81 -18.39
N ARG A 619 -2.67 -21.75 -18.94
CA ARG A 619 -3.38 -20.59 -19.49
C ARG A 619 -4.00 -20.99 -20.82
N PRO A 620 -5.29 -20.69 -21.04
CA PRO A 620 -5.93 -21.01 -22.29
C PRO A 620 -5.48 -20.04 -23.40
N GLY A 621 -5.67 -20.36 -24.68
CA GLY A 621 -5.04 -19.65 -25.80
C GLY A 621 -5.39 -18.16 -25.92
N LEU A 622 -6.58 -17.77 -25.45
CA LEU A 622 -7.10 -16.40 -25.39
C LEU A 622 -6.70 -15.64 -24.12
N PHE A 623 -5.93 -16.25 -23.20
CA PHE A 623 -5.68 -15.67 -21.89
C PHE A 623 -5.12 -14.25 -21.97
N LYS A 624 -4.15 -14.00 -22.86
CA LYS A 624 -3.54 -12.67 -23.03
C LYS A 624 -4.57 -11.65 -23.50
N GLN A 625 -5.41 -11.99 -24.47
CA GLN A 625 -6.48 -11.11 -24.99
C GLN A 625 -7.55 -10.86 -23.93
N LEU A 626 -7.90 -11.88 -23.13
CA LEU A 626 -8.79 -11.74 -21.99
C LEU A 626 -8.22 -10.75 -20.98
N VAL A 627 -6.96 -10.91 -20.58
CA VAL A 627 -6.28 -9.98 -19.67
C VAL A 627 -6.29 -8.58 -20.24
N GLU A 628 -5.86 -8.39 -21.49
CA GLU A 628 -5.81 -7.06 -22.13
C GLU A 628 -7.19 -6.36 -22.13
N ARG A 629 -8.27 -7.09 -22.46
CA ARG A 629 -9.62 -6.51 -22.54
C ARG A 629 -10.28 -6.34 -21.18
N LEU A 630 -10.18 -7.33 -20.31
CA LEU A 630 -10.86 -7.37 -19.01
C LEU A 630 -10.11 -6.55 -17.95
N SER A 631 -8.82 -6.24 -18.12
CA SER A 631 -8.06 -5.37 -17.21
C SER A 631 -8.21 -3.87 -17.51
N ARG A 632 -8.88 -3.48 -18.60
CA ARG A 632 -9.07 -2.07 -18.95
C ARG A 632 -9.72 -1.32 -17.79
N SER A 633 -9.13 -0.19 -17.43
CA SER A 633 -9.70 0.68 -16.41
C SER A 633 -10.97 1.35 -16.96
N GLY A 634 -12.11 1.01 -16.35
CA GLY A 634 -13.38 1.72 -16.51
C GLY A 634 -13.62 2.78 -15.44
N ALA A 635 -12.59 3.14 -14.66
CA ALA A 635 -12.73 4.02 -13.52
C ALA A 635 -13.13 5.43 -13.96
N LYS A 636 -14.23 5.96 -13.40
CA LYS A 636 -14.67 7.32 -13.70
C LYS A 636 -13.80 8.33 -12.98
N THR A 637 -13.44 9.42 -13.63
CA THR A 637 -12.76 10.56 -12.99
C THR A 637 -13.77 11.55 -12.41
N THR A 638 -13.34 12.33 -11.43
CA THR A 638 -14.03 13.52 -10.96
C THR A 638 -13.21 14.76 -11.33
N THR A 639 -13.85 15.91 -11.41
CA THR A 639 -13.16 17.21 -11.52
C THR A 639 -12.22 17.46 -10.35
N LEU A 640 -12.48 16.87 -9.17
CA LEU A 640 -11.63 16.95 -7.99
C LEU A 640 -10.25 16.28 -8.17
N ASP A 641 -10.14 15.31 -9.08
CA ASP A 641 -8.85 14.71 -9.45
C ASP A 641 -7.87 15.75 -10.05
N TYR A 642 -8.40 16.91 -10.48
CA TYR A 642 -7.68 18.00 -11.12
C TYR A 642 -7.57 19.25 -10.21
N GLU A 643 -7.83 19.15 -8.90
CA GLU A 643 -7.71 20.29 -7.96
C GLU A 643 -6.33 20.99 -7.98
N SER A 644 -5.28 20.24 -8.31
CA SER A 644 -3.91 20.76 -8.45
C SER A 644 -3.65 21.51 -9.77
N GLU A 645 -4.53 21.38 -10.77
CA GLU A 645 -4.35 22.02 -12.07
C GLU A 645 -4.68 23.52 -12.01
N PRO A 646 -3.84 24.40 -12.59
CA PRO A 646 -4.07 25.85 -12.59
C PRO A 646 -5.42 26.25 -13.21
N SER A 647 -5.84 25.54 -14.26
CA SER A 647 -7.13 25.70 -14.93
C SER A 647 -8.31 25.42 -14.01
N TYR A 648 -8.27 24.35 -13.22
CA TYR A 648 -9.30 24.05 -12.23
C TYR A 648 -9.35 25.16 -11.16
N GLN A 649 -8.20 25.54 -10.61
CA GLN A 649 -8.13 26.55 -9.55
C GLN A 649 -8.63 27.92 -9.99
N ALA A 650 -8.36 28.32 -11.24
CA ALA A 650 -8.89 29.56 -11.82
C ALA A 650 -10.43 29.53 -11.84
N HIS A 651 -11.03 28.44 -12.32
CA HIS A 651 -12.48 28.30 -12.37
C HIS A 651 -13.14 28.16 -11.00
N ALA A 652 -12.51 27.46 -10.05
CA ALA A 652 -13.00 27.38 -8.67
C ALA A 652 -12.99 28.76 -7.97
N ARG A 653 -11.94 29.56 -8.19
CA ARG A 653 -11.84 30.94 -7.67
C ARG A 653 -12.88 31.88 -8.29
N ASP A 654 -13.07 31.81 -9.61
CA ASP A 654 -14.10 32.60 -10.29
C ASP A 654 -15.51 32.23 -9.81
N PHE A 655 -15.76 30.95 -9.54
CA PHE A 655 -17.02 30.49 -8.96
C PHE A 655 -17.27 31.08 -7.56
N ALA A 656 -16.25 31.07 -6.69
CA ALA A 656 -16.35 31.69 -5.36
C ALA A 656 -16.66 33.20 -5.45
N ARG A 657 -16.05 33.88 -6.42
CA ARG A 657 -16.22 35.32 -6.69
C ARG A 657 -17.63 35.68 -7.16
N LEU A 658 -18.21 34.89 -8.08
CA LEU A 658 -19.51 35.19 -8.70
C LEU A 658 -20.73 35.01 -7.78
N ARG A 659 -20.58 34.32 -6.65
CA ARG A 659 -21.68 34.14 -5.67
C ARG A 659 -21.70 35.18 -4.55
N GLY A 660 -20.84 36.20 -4.59
CA GLY A 660 -20.80 37.24 -3.55
C GLY A 660 -20.42 36.68 -2.17
N ILE A 661 -19.76 35.51 -2.12
CA ILE A 661 -19.31 34.86 -0.90
C ILE A 661 -17.94 35.45 -0.52
N ASP A 662 -17.85 36.79 -0.47
CA ASP A 662 -16.61 37.51 -0.17
C ASP A 662 -16.23 37.39 1.32
N GLN A 663 -17.16 36.98 2.19
CA GLN A 663 -16.86 36.65 3.59
C GLN A 663 -16.15 35.29 3.76
N PHE A 664 -16.14 34.43 2.74
CA PHE A 664 -15.32 33.20 2.75
C PHE A 664 -14.03 33.34 1.92
N ALA A 665 -13.79 34.46 1.24
CA ALA A 665 -12.48 34.72 0.64
C ALA A 665 -11.39 34.92 1.72
N GLU A 666 -11.76 35.42 2.91
CA GLU A 666 -10.88 35.43 4.09
C GLU A 666 -10.75 34.04 4.74
N ALA A 667 -11.77 33.17 4.64
CA ALA A 667 -11.68 31.77 5.05
C ALA A 667 -10.87 30.91 4.06
N ALA A 668 -10.87 31.24 2.76
CA ALA A 668 -10.05 30.59 1.73
C ALA A 668 -8.56 30.92 1.89
N ALA A 669 -8.23 32.09 2.43
CA ALA A 669 -6.88 32.41 2.87
C ALA A 669 -6.45 31.58 4.10
N GLY A 670 -7.39 31.22 4.99
CA GLY A 670 -7.17 30.28 6.10
C GLY A 670 -7.09 28.80 5.65
N MET A 671 -7.79 28.43 4.58
CA MET A 671 -7.70 27.10 3.97
C MET A 671 -6.36 26.88 3.25
N GLU A 672 -5.63 27.93 2.84
CA GLU A 672 -4.30 27.80 2.26
C GLU A 672 -3.22 27.32 3.26
N GLU A 673 -3.42 27.49 4.57
CA GLU A 673 -2.57 26.91 5.62
C GLU A 673 -2.97 25.47 5.96
N GLY A 674 -4.27 25.18 5.98
CA GLY A 674 -4.79 23.81 6.14
C GLY A 674 -4.51 22.90 4.94
N THR A 675 -4.54 23.42 3.71
CA THR A 675 -4.27 22.67 2.47
C THR A 675 -2.81 22.33 2.28
N ALA A 676 -1.86 23.11 2.81
CA ALA A 676 -0.44 22.75 2.76
C ALA A 676 -0.10 21.61 3.75
N GLN A 677 -0.69 21.63 4.95
CA GLN A 677 -0.61 20.51 5.91
C GLN A 677 -1.41 19.30 5.42
N TRP A 678 -2.57 19.51 4.80
CA TRP A 678 -3.41 18.46 4.21
C TRP A 678 -2.83 17.87 2.92
N LEU A 679 -2.10 18.64 2.09
CA LEU A 679 -1.36 18.12 0.93
C LEU A 679 -0.10 17.37 1.36
N ALA A 680 0.56 17.80 2.45
CA ALA A 680 1.63 17.02 3.07
C ALA A 680 1.09 15.72 3.69
N TRP A 681 -0.06 15.78 4.37
CA TRP A 681 -0.79 14.63 4.92
C TRP A 681 -1.38 13.72 3.83
N LEU A 682 -1.85 14.25 2.69
CA LEU A 682 -2.30 13.51 1.51
C LEU A 682 -1.14 12.90 0.74
N ALA A 683 0.01 13.57 0.66
CA ALA A 683 1.22 13.00 0.08
C ALA A 683 1.75 11.88 0.98
N GLU A 684 1.68 12.06 2.31
CA GLU A 684 1.98 11.04 3.31
C GLU A 684 0.99 9.87 3.24
N LYS A 685 -0.33 10.11 3.08
CA LYS A 685 -1.39 9.11 2.95
C LYS A 685 -1.47 8.42 1.59
N ARG A 686 -1.15 9.11 0.49
CA ARG A 686 -0.88 8.49 -0.82
C ARG A 686 0.37 7.62 -0.75
N SER A 687 1.40 8.05 -0.02
CA SER A 687 2.56 7.20 0.28
C SER A 687 2.19 6.06 1.23
N ASP A 688 1.24 6.23 2.16
CA ASP A 688 0.77 5.16 3.04
C ASP A 688 -0.11 4.15 2.29
N LEU A 689 -0.86 4.58 1.26
CA LEU A 689 -1.50 3.69 0.30
C LEU A 689 -0.45 2.97 -0.54
N GLY A 690 0.58 3.67 -1.03
CA GLY A 690 1.73 3.05 -1.70
C GLY A 690 2.50 2.06 -0.82
N LYS A 691 2.63 2.35 0.48
CA LYS A 691 3.25 1.50 1.52
C LYS A 691 2.32 0.36 1.98
N LEU A 692 1.00 0.50 1.86
CA LEU A 692 0.01 -0.58 2.03
C LEU A 692 -0.02 -1.51 0.82
N TRP A 693 0.18 -0.97 -0.38
CA TRP A 693 0.48 -1.72 -1.60
C TRP A 693 1.82 -2.46 -1.46
N GLU A 694 2.85 -1.84 -0.88
CA GLU A 694 4.14 -2.49 -0.55
C GLU A 694 4.02 -3.55 0.58
N ARG A 695 3.16 -3.34 1.59
CA ARG A 695 2.87 -4.36 2.63
C ARG A 695 2.09 -5.57 2.08
N ALA A 696 1.30 -5.37 1.02
CA ALA A 696 0.73 -6.46 0.24
C ALA A 696 1.79 -7.18 -0.63
N SER A 697 2.83 -6.46 -1.08
CA SER A 697 4.00 -7.05 -1.75
C SER A 697 4.95 -7.78 -0.79
N VAL A 698 4.98 -7.41 0.50
CA VAL A 698 5.70 -8.16 1.55
C VAL A 698 5.12 -9.57 1.76
N ALA A 699 3.90 -9.83 1.29
CA ALA A 699 3.32 -11.18 1.24
C ALA A 699 3.65 -11.98 -0.04
N LEU A 700 4.37 -11.40 -1.02
CA LEU A 700 4.61 -11.99 -2.34
C LEU A 700 6.07 -11.77 -2.79
N GLY A 701 6.97 -12.60 -2.25
CA GLY A 701 8.42 -12.47 -2.39
C GLY A 701 8.97 -12.15 -3.79
N PHE A 702 9.65 -11.00 -3.88
CA PHE A 702 10.80 -10.78 -4.76
C PHE A 702 11.88 -10.06 -3.96
N ALA A 703 13.01 -10.72 -3.76
CA ALA A 703 14.21 -10.14 -3.17
C ALA A 703 15.05 -9.48 -4.28
N ILE A 704 15.41 -8.21 -4.06
CA ILE A 704 16.67 -7.51 -4.42
C ILE A 704 16.36 -6.05 -4.79
N ALA A 705 17.06 -5.15 -4.07
CA ALA A 705 17.18 -3.70 -4.24
C ALA A 705 16.18 -2.77 -3.51
N ARG A 706 16.28 -2.66 -2.16
CA ARG A 706 16.33 -1.36 -1.44
C ARG A 706 16.53 -1.47 0.09
N GLU A 707 17.66 -1.98 0.55
CA GLU A 707 18.11 -1.76 1.95
C GLU A 707 18.84 -0.42 2.13
N ARG A 708 18.33 0.68 1.57
CA ARG A 708 18.99 2.00 1.70
C ARG A 708 18.09 3.18 2.07
N SER A 709 16.88 2.94 2.58
CA SER A 709 16.06 4.03 3.10
C SER A 709 15.23 3.58 4.29
N VAL A 710 15.87 3.49 5.46
CA VAL A 710 15.15 3.56 6.73
C VAL A 710 14.64 5.00 6.91
N VAL A 711 13.35 5.08 7.20
CA VAL A 711 12.48 6.20 7.53
C VAL A 711 13.20 7.38 8.23
N TYR A 712 13.06 8.57 7.64
CA TYR A 712 13.29 9.85 8.32
C TYR A 712 12.25 10.02 9.44
N SER A 713 12.71 9.89 10.68
CA SER A 713 12.00 10.34 11.87
C SER A 713 12.97 11.17 12.70
N ASP A 714 13.09 12.47 12.39
CA ASP A 714 13.72 13.47 13.27
C ASP A 714 12.72 13.79 14.40
N GLN A 715 12.43 12.81 15.27
CA GLN A 715 11.77 13.09 16.55
C GLN A 715 12.82 13.51 17.59
N PRO A 716 12.51 14.50 18.44
CA PRO A 716 13.42 14.91 19.50
C PRO A 716 13.62 13.75 20.49
N VAL A 717 14.88 13.37 20.69
CA VAL A 717 15.30 12.59 21.86
C VAL A 717 15.29 13.55 23.06
N ASP A 718 14.72 13.11 24.18
CA ASP A 718 14.58 13.88 25.41
C ASP A 718 15.89 14.56 25.85
N ARG A 719 15.75 15.78 26.39
CA ARG A 719 16.85 16.63 26.87
C ARG A 719 17.71 15.88 27.90
N PRO A 720 19.04 15.73 27.70
CA PRO A 720 19.94 15.47 28.81
C PRO A 720 20.21 16.77 29.58
N ALA A 721 20.28 16.63 30.90
CA ALA A 721 20.42 17.73 31.85
C ALA A 721 21.83 18.33 31.89
N ARG A 722 21.87 19.67 31.97
CA ARG A 722 22.87 20.61 32.54
C ARG A 722 24.37 20.50 32.15
N GLU A 723 24.92 21.64 31.69
CA GLU A 723 26.35 21.87 31.42
C GLU A 723 27.26 21.76 32.66
N PRO A 724 28.50 21.26 32.47
CA PRO A 724 29.68 21.83 33.11
C PRO A 724 30.69 22.38 32.09
N ALA A 725 31.38 23.42 32.51
CA ALA A 725 32.37 24.18 31.77
C ALA A 725 33.73 23.46 31.77
N ASP A 726 34.10 22.81 30.67
CA ASP A 726 35.52 22.69 30.31
C ASP A 726 35.68 22.51 28.80
N ALA A 727 36.53 23.32 28.18
CA ALA A 727 36.66 23.43 26.72
C ALA A 727 37.48 22.27 26.08
N GLY A 728 37.87 21.26 26.86
CA GLY A 728 38.78 20.18 26.44
C GLY A 728 38.13 18.83 26.10
N SER A 729 36.80 18.65 26.22
CA SER A 729 36.18 17.31 26.23
C SER A 729 35.34 16.93 24.99
N TYR A 730 35.33 17.73 23.92
CA TYR A 730 34.48 17.48 22.74
C TYR A 730 35.21 17.69 21.41
N LEU A 731 34.94 16.83 20.43
CA LEU A 731 35.43 16.99 19.04
C LEU A 731 34.63 18.06 18.29
N LEU A 732 33.35 18.20 18.64
CA LEU A 732 32.53 19.35 18.27
C LEU A 732 31.68 19.78 19.46
N ALA A 733 31.98 20.96 20.01
CA ALA A 733 31.28 21.47 21.18
C ALA A 733 29.77 21.69 20.91
N PRO A 734 28.92 21.51 21.93
CA PRO A 734 27.53 21.91 21.84
C PRO A 734 27.45 23.44 21.80
N VAL A 735 26.64 23.98 20.90
CA VAL A 735 26.37 25.43 20.83
C VAL A 735 25.04 25.68 21.52
N SER A 736 25.10 26.09 22.79
CA SER A 736 23.93 26.43 23.61
C SER A 736 23.60 27.92 23.59
N ARG A 737 24.56 28.77 23.21
CA ARG A 737 24.40 30.23 23.11
C ARG A 737 24.51 30.69 21.67
N PHE A 738 23.49 31.41 21.21
CA PHE A 738 23.43 32.00 19.88
C PHE A 738 23.42 33.51 20.00
N ALA A 739 24.25 34.21 19.22
CA ALA A 739 24.37 35.68 19.27
C ALA A 739 23.07 36.40 18.84
N ARG A 740 22.19 35.71 18.10
CA ARG A 740 20.92 36.24 17.56
C ARG A 740 19.72 35.50 18.16
N SER A 741 18.58 36.18 18.28
CA SER A 741 17.32 35.52 18.65
C SER A 741 16.92 34.46 17.61
N VAL A 742 16.06 33.51 17.99
CA VAL A 742 15.52 32.50 17.07
C VAL A 742 14.78 33.19 15.92
N GLU A 743 13.98 34.20 16.26
CA GLU A 743 13.24 35.04 15.33
C GLU A 743 14.17 35.71 14.31
N GLU A 744 15.27 36.33 14.76
CA GLU A 744 16.21 37.00 13.86
C GLU A 744 17.03 36.00 13.03
N GLY A 745 17.35 34.82 13.58
CA GLY A 745 18.00 33.73 12.84
C GLY A 745 17.10 33.16 11.73
N ALA A 746 15.84 32.87 12.07
CA ALA A 746 14.82 32.39 11.14
C ALA A 746 14.56 33.42 10.02
N ARG A 747 14.50 34.71 10.39
CA ARG A 747 14.34 35.83 9.47
C ARG A 747 15.47 35.89 8.45
N LEU A 748 16.72 35.83 8.88
CA LEU A 748 17.87 35.84 7.97
C LEU A 748 17.92 34.60 7.08
N ALA A 749 17.59 33.42 7.61
CA ALA A 749 17.52 32.18 6.84
C ALA A 749 16.39 32.21 5.78
N GLN A 750 15.28 32.86 6.10
CA GLN A 750 14.17 33.09 5.18
C GLN A 750 14.55 34.02 4.04
N ILE A 751 15.23 35.14 4.35
CA ILE A 751 15.77 36.08 3.35
C ILE A 751 16.84 35.39 2.47
N ALA A 752 17.69 34.56 3.05
CA ALA A 752 18.74 33.86 2.31
C ALA A 752 18.23 32.72 1.40
N SER A 753 16.95 32.36 1.47
CA SER A 753 16.42 31.18 0.77
C SER A 753 16.39 31.35 -0.76
N PRO A 754 16.63 30.28 -1.55
CA PRO A 754 16.67 30.37 -3.02
C PRO A 754 15.38 30.92 -3.64
N ALA A 755 14.23 30.46 -3.14
CA ALA A 755 12.91 30.93 -3.59
C ALA A 755 12.67 32.42 -3.30
N VAL A 756 13.33 32.96 -2.27
CA VAL A 756 13.31 34.38 -1.96
C VAL A 756 14.25 35.16 -2.88
N LYS A 757 15.48 34.67 -3.09
CA LYS A 757 16.45 35.29 -4.00
C LYS A 757 15.96 35.36 -5.46
N GLU A 758 15.26 34.34 -5.94
CA GLU A 758 14.64 34.34 -7.27
C GLU A 758 13.58 35.44 -7.41
N ARG A 759 12.80 35.68 -6.35
CA ARG A 759 11.74 36.71 -6.32
C ARG A 759 12.31 38.11 -6.11
N GLU A 760 13.43 38.24 -5.41
CA GLU A 760 14.17 39.49 -5.27
C GLU A 760 14.66 40.01 -6.62
N ALA A 761 15.00 39.14 -7.57
CA ALA A 761 15.37 39.55 -8.92
C ALA A 761 14.26 40.33 -9.64
N ALA A 762 12.99 39.96 -9.42
CA ALA A 762 11.84 40.68 -9.99
C ALA A 762 11.61 42.03 -9.28
N LEU A 763 11.75 42.06 -7.96
CA LEU A 763 11.57 43.28 -7.16
C LEU A 763 12.68 44.30 -7.41
N ARG A 764 13.92 43.85 -7.63
CA ARG A 764 15.09 44.68 -7.92
C ARG A 764 14.86 45.54 -9.17
N ARG A 765 14.33 44.95 -10.25
CA ARG A 765 13.99 45.67 -11.49
C ARG A 765 12.98 46.81 -11.27
N VAL A 766 12.02 46.59 -10.36
CA VAL A 766 11.02 47.61 -10.00
C VAL A 766 11.67 48.72 -9.16
N LEU A 767 12.51 48.36 -8.18
CA LEU A 767 13.21 49.33 -7.33
C LEU A 767 14.23 50.19 -8.10
N GLU A 768 14.93 49.63 -9.09
CA GLU A 768 15.87 50.36 -9.96
C GLU A 768 15.21 51.52 -10.71
N ARG A 769 13.94 51.37 -11.06
CA ARG A 769 13.17 52.41 -11.76
C ARG A 769 12.64 53.49 -10.81
N ILE A 770 12.51 53.16 -9.52
CA ILE A 770 11.85 54.01 -8.52
C ILE A 770 12.88 54.78 -7.68
N TYR A 771 13.93 54.12 -7.21
CA TYR A 771 14.91 54.65 -6.25
C TYR A 771 16.28 54.88 -6.89
N ARG A 772 17.03 55.86 -6.36
CA ARG A 772 18.43 56.10 -6.75
C ARG A 772 19.36 55.00 -6.26
N ASP A 773 19.07 54.45 -5.08
CA ASP A 773 19.77 53.32 -4.48
C ASP A 773 18.79 52.15 -4.29
N PRO A 774 18.70 51.23 -5.26
CA PRO A 774 17.75 50.13 -5.21
C PRO A 774 18.11 49.06 -4.15
N GLU A 775 19.39 48.90 -3.80
CA GLU A 775 19.83 47.91 -2.81
C GLU A 775 19.53 48.38 -1.38
N ALA A 776 19.73 49.67 -1.10
CA ALA A 776 19.30 50.26 0.18
C ALA A 776 17.77 50.21 0.33
N ALA A 777 17.03 50.46 -0.76
CA ALA A 777 15.56 50.36 -0.77
C ALA A 777 15.06 48.93 -0.55
N MET A 778 15.74 47.93 -1.14
CA MET A 778 15.44 46.51 -0.93
C MET A 778 15.59 46.11 0.53
N THR A 779 16.69 46.53 1.16
CA THR A 779 16.99 46.23 2.57
C THR A 779 15.94 46.81 3.50
N LYS A 780 15.60 48.10 3.34
CA LYS A 780 14.55 48.75 4.12
C LYS A 780 13.17 48.12 3.91
N LEU A 781 12.89 47.63 2.70
CA LEU A 781 11.64 46.95 2.42
C LEU A 781 11.57 45.59 3.14
N HIS A 782 12.69 44.87 3.27
CA HIS A 782 12.77 43.65 4.08
C HIS A 782 12.54 43.96 5.57
N ASP A 783 13.13 45.03 6.09
CA ASP A 783 12.90 45.48 7.46
C ASP A 783 11.42 45.78 7.72
N LEU A 784 10.80 46.59 6.87
CA LEU A 784 9.39 46.95 7.03
C LEU A 784 8.44 45.77 6.81
N ALA A 785 8.74 44.86 5.89
CA ALA A 785 7.94 43.65 5.66
C ALA A 785 8.01 42.66 6.84
N SER A 786 9.14 42.59 7.53
CA SER A 786 9.34 41.74 8.70
C SER A 786 8.81 42.34 10.01
N ALA A 787 8.89 43.66 10.17
CA ALA A 787 8.51 44.36 11.40
C ALA A 787 7.00 44.69 11.51
N SER A 788 6.23 44.49 10.44
CA SER A 788 4.80 44.80 10.39
C SER A 788 3.97 43.89 11.31
N LYS A 789 3.89 44.23 12.60
CA LYS A 789 2.87 43.68 13.52
C LYS A 789 1.44 44.05 13.09
N THR A 790 1.29 45.08 12.25
CA THR A 790 0.02 45.75 11.93
C THR A 790 -0.62 45.35 10.59
N GLY A 791 -0.20 44.23 9.98
CA GLY A 791 -0.85 43.63 8.80
C GLY A 791 -0.33 44.14 7.45
N SER A 792 -0.39 43.30 6.43
CA SER A 792 0.17 43.54 5.09
C SER A 792 -0.41 44.77 4.38
N ARG A 793 -1.69 45.10 4.63
CA ARG A 793 -2.34 46.30 4.07
C ARG A 793 -1.68 47.59 4.56
N ALA A 794 -1.32 47.66 5.84
CA ALA A 794 -0.67 48.84 6.43
C ALA A 794 0.68 49.16 5.77
N LEU A 795 1.49 48.14 5.45
CA LEU A 795 2.76 48.35 4.75
C LEU A 795 2.55 48.96 3.36
N GLY A 796 1.60 48.43 2.59
CA GLY A 796 1.28 48.97 1.26
C GLY A 796 0.74 50.40 1.32
N ASP A 797 -0.07 50.72 2.33
CA ASP A 797 -0.64 52.06 2.51
C ASP A 797 0.43 53.09 2.93
N VAL A 798 1.39 52.66 3.77
CA VAL A 798 2.54 53.48 4.16
C VAL A 798 3.44 53.75 2.95
N LEU A 799 3.74 52.74 2.12
CA LEU A 799 4.56 52.92 0.92
C LEU A 799 3.86 53.76 -0.17
N ALA A 800 2.52 53.68 -0.27
CA ALA A 800 1.75 54.52 -1.17
C ALA A 800 1.75 56.01 -0.76
N ARG A 801 1.69 56.28 0.55
CA ARG A 801 1.68 57.66 1.10
C ARG A 801 3.07 58.26 1.24
N SER A 802 4.06 57.44 1.57
CA SER A 802 5.42 57.89 1.91
C SER A 802 6.47 56.96 1.27
N PRO A 803 6.58 56.93 -0.06
CA PRO A 803 7.55 56.08 -0.76
C PRO A 803 9.01 56.40 -0.39
N GLU A 804 9.29 57.63 0.04
CA GLU A 804 10.65 58.04 0.44
C GLU A 804 11.20 57.28 1.65
N GLN A 805 10.36 56.56 2.39
CA GLN A 805 10.81 55.72 3.51
C GLN A 805 11.81 54.64 3.08
N LEU A 806 11.68 54.12 1.85
CA LEU A 806 12.64 53.16 1.30
C LEU A 806 13.89 53.83 0.72
N GLY A 807 13.86 55.13 0.40
CA GLY A 807 15.02 55.86 -0.11
C GLY A 807 14.63 57.04 -1.01
N LEU A 808 15.64 57.74 -1.51
CA LEU A 808 15.44 58.87 -2.43
C LEU A 808 14.93 58.37 -3.79
N LEU A 809 13.77 58.86 -4.24
CA LEU A 809 13.24 58.50 -5.55
C LEU A 809 14.05 59.16 -6.69
N ARG A 810 14.04 58.53 -7.86
CA ARG A 810 14.62 59.08 -9.09
C ARG A 810 13.88 60.34 -9.56
N GLY A 811 14.58 61.20 -10.28
CA GLY A 811 14.11 62.53 -10.66
C GLY A 811 14.11 63.54 -9.52
N SER A 812 13.49 64.71 -9.75
CA SER A 812 13.33 65.77 -8.77
C SER A 812 11.99 66.49 -8.90
N ALA A 813 11.51 67.05 -7.79
CA ALA A 813 10.25 67.80 -7.72
C ALA A 813 10.45 69.33 -7.70
N ALA A 814 11.70 69.81 -7.72
CA ALA A 814 12.00 71.23 -7.69
C ALA A 814 11.59 71.89 -9.02
N LEU A 815 10.91 73.03 -8.94
CA LEU A 815 10.50 73.82 -10.11
C LEU A 815 11.69 74.34 -10.94
N VAL A 816 12.88 74.39 -10.33
CA VAL A 816 14.13 74.87 -10.92
C VAL A 816 14.84 73.79 -11.75
N ASP A 817 14.47 72.51 -11.57
CA ASP A 817 15.08 71.39 -12.31
C ASP A 817 14.34 71.12 -13.63
N GLY A 818 15.10 70.77 -14.67
CA GLY A 818 14.62 70.60 -16.04
C GLY A 818 13.48 69.59 -16.21
N GLY A 819 12.65 69.77 -17.25
CA GLY A 819 11.43 68.97 -17.47
C GLY A 819 11.63 67.46 -17.62
N ALA A 820 12.84 67.00 -17.92
CA ALA A 820 13.18 65.58 -17.92
C ALA A 820 13.19 64.98 -16.49
N ALA A 821 13.77 65.68 -15.51
CA ALA A 821 13.85 65.20 -14.12
C ALA A 821 12.47 65.11 -13.45
N ARG A 822 11.55 66.01 -13.81
CA ARG A 822 10.15 65.97 -13.33
C ARG A 822 9.34 64.83 -13.94
N ARG A 823 9.56 64.50 -15.23
CA ARG A 823 8.93 63.33 -15.86
C ARG A 823 9.44 62.02 -15.24
N GLU A 824 10.74 61.91 -15.00
CA GLU A 824 11.33 60.76 -14.32
C GLU A 824 10.73 60.58 -12.91
N ARG A 825 10.56 61.67 -12.16
CA ARG A 825 9.91 61.66 -10.85
C ARG A 825 8.46 61.18 -10.90
N ALA A 826 7.68 61.66 -11.88
CA ALA A 826 6.29 61.22 -12.08
C ALA A 826 6.20 59.73 -12.44
N THR A 827 7.11 59.21 -13.27
CA THR A 827 7.16 57.79 -13.61
C THR A 827 7.53 56.91 -12.41
N ALA A 828 8.48 57.35 -11.58
CA ALA A 828 8.85 56.65 -10.35
C ALA A 828 7.66 56.59 -9.37
N GLN A 829 6.92 57.69 -9.22
CA GLN A 829 5.78 57.77 -8.30
C GLN A 829 4.59 56.91 -8.76
N LYS A 830 4.35 56.81 -10.07
CA LYS A 830 3.33 55.90 -10.63
C LYS A 830 3.69 54.42 -10.41
N ALA A 831 4.95 54.07 -10.62
CA ALA A 831 5.47 52.70 -10.42
C ALA A 831 5.41 52.26 -8.94
N VAL A 832 5.51 53.18 -7.99
CA VAL A 832 5.28 52.88 -6.56
C VAL A 832 3.89 52.30 -6.34
N THR A 833 2.85 52.99 -6.81
CA THR A 833 1.46 52.59 -6.55
C THR A 833 1.00 51.38 -7.36
N GLU A 834 1.43 51.27 -8.62
CA GLU A 834 0.95 50.22 -9.53
C GLU A 834 1.71 48.90 -9.38
N GLU A 835 3.00 48.95 -9.01
CA GLU A 835 3.87 47.77 -9.02
C GLU A 835 4.49 47.47 -7.65
N LEU A 836 5.08 48.47 -6.99
CA LEU A 836 5.79 48.24 -5.72
C LEU A 836 4.84 47.90 -4.57
N VAL A 837 3.70 48.58 -4.45
CA VAL A 837 2.74 48.36 -3.36
C VAL A 837 2.12 46.95 -3.38
N PRO A 838 1.63 46.42 -4.52
CA PRO A 838 1.15 45.04 -4.59
C PRO A 838 2.23 44.01 -4.25
N LEU A 839 3.46 44.20 -4.76
CA LEU A 839 4.59 43.31 -4.50
C LEU A 839 5.03 43.36 -3.03
N ALA A 840 5.06 44.53 -2.41
CA ALA A 840 5.38 44.71 -1.00
C ALA A 840 4.32 44.06 -0.08
N ARG A 841 3.03 44.20 -0.41
CA ARG A 841 1.93 43.53 0.31
C ARG A 841 2.05 42.00 0.23
N TYR A 842 2.24 41.48 -0.99
CA TYR A 842 2.44 40.06 -1.21
C TYR A 842 3.67 39.54 -0.44
N ARG A 843 4.77 40.30 -0.46
CA ARG A 843 5.99 39.97 0.27
C ARG A 843 5.77 39.88 1.78
N ALA A 844 5.08 40.86 2.38
CA ALA A 844 4.75 40.82 3.81
C ALA A 844 3.87 39.62 4.19
N VAL A 845 2.89 39.26 3.36
CA VAL A 845 2.06 38.05 3.56
C VAL A 845 2.90 36.78 3.45
N ALA A 846 3.73 36.66 2.41
CA ALA A 846 4.59 35.51 2.20
C ALA A 846 5.62 35.36 3.35
N PHE A 847 6.16 36.48 3.84
CA PHE A 847 7.07 36.51 4.98
C PHE A 847 6.38 35.98 6.24
N LYS A 848 5.17 36.47 6.54
CA LYS A 848 4.38 36.03 7.69
C LYS A 848 3.97 34.55 7.60
N ARG A 849 3.49 34.10 6.44
CA ARG A 849 3.05 32.70 6.24
C ARG A 849 4.19 31.68 6.37
N SER A 850 5.41 32.05 5.96
CA SER A 850 6.56 31.15 6.06
C SER A 850 7.39 31.32 7.34
N ALA A 851 7.19 32.40 8.12
CA ALA A 851 7.93 32.69 9.35
C ALA A 851 7.95 31.49 10.32
N ALA A 852 6.77 30.95 10.67
CA ALA A 852 6.67 29.80 11.60
C ALA A 852 7.45 28.56 11.11
N SER A 853 7.47 28.31 9.80
CA SER A 853 8.22 27.17 9.24
C SER A 853 9.74 27.36 9.31
N PHE A 854 10.20 28.61 9.18
CA PHE A 854 11.62 28.96 9.31
C PHE A 854 12.03 29.06 10.79
N GLU A 855 11.14 29.50 11.68
CA GLU A 855 11.33 29.44 13.14
C GLU A 855 11.48 27.99 13.61
N ILE A 856 10.56 27.10 13.25
CA ILE A 856 10.67 25.66 13.56
C ILE A 856 11.97 25.07 12.99
N ARG A 857 12.38 25.51 11.78
CA ARG A 857 13.64 25.06 11.16
C ARG A 857 14.86 25.56 11.94
N GLU A 858 14.87 26.81 12.35
CA GLU A 858 15.93 27.43 13.15
C GLU A 858 15.99 26.81 14.56
N GLU A 859 14.84 26.54 15.18
CA GLU A 859 14.75 25.79 16.44
C GLU A 859 15.33 24.37 16.29
N ARG A 860 14.98 23.64 15.24
CA ARG A 860 15.56 22.32 14.95
C ARG A 860 17.06 22.40 14.68
N ARG A 861 17.52 23.43 13.97
CA ARG A 861 18.94 23.69 13.74
C ARG A 861 19.66 23.89 15.08
N ARG A 862 19.15 24.78 15.94
CA ARG A 862 19.72 25.06 17.26
C ARG A 862 19.68 23.84 18.18
N ALA A 863 18.58 23.09 18.20
CA ALA A 863 18.45 21.84 18.94
C ALA A 863 19.43 20.75 18.46
N SER A 864 19.71 20.71 17.16
CA SER A 864 20.75 19.82 16.63
C SER A 864 22.15 20.32 17.01
N MET A 865 22.38 21.63 17.00
CA MET A 865 23.66 22.25 17.37
C MET A 865 23.97 22.16 18.87
N THR A 866 22.95 22.00 19.74
CA THR A 866 23.13 21.70 21.16
C THR A 866 23.64 20.29 21.42
N LEU A 867 23.63 19.38 20.43
CA LEU A 867 24.24 18.06 20.56
C LEU A 867 25.76 18.19 20.41
N SER A 868 26.51 17.65 21.35
CA SER A 868 27.97 17.57 21.26
C SER A 868 28.37 16.36 20.41
N VAL A 869 29.54 16.44 19.78
CA VAL A 869 30.23 15.26 19.24
C VAL A 869 31.34 14.92 20.23
N PRO A 870 31.35 13.70 20.80
CA PRO A 870 32.31 13.31 21.82
C PRO A 870 33.74 13.38 21.29
N PHE A 871 34.69 13.69 22.18
CA PHE A 871 36.12 13.64 21.87
C PHE A 871 36.56 12.21 21.54
N LEU A 872 37.53 12.06 20.64
CA LEU A 872 38.19 10.79 20.34
C LEU A 872 39.52 10.74 21.08
N SER A 873 39.80 9.66 21.80
CA SER A 873 41.09 9.50 22.50
C SER A 873 42.28 9.67 21.55
N GLU A 874 43.45 10.05 22.08
CA GLU A 874 44.69 10.12 21.28
C GLU A 874 44.99 8.81 20.56
N ARG A 875 44.63 7.68 21.18
CA ARG A 875 44.73 6.34 20.60
C ARG A 875 43.78 6.15 19.41
N ALA A 876 42.52 6.57 19.52
CA ALA A 876 41.56 6.49 18.42
C ALA A 876 41.95 7.41 17.26
N MET A 877 42.45 8.61 17.55
CA MET A 877 42.95 9.56 16.54
C MET A 877 44.19 9.03 15.82
N ALA A 878 45.16 8.46 16.54
CA ALA A 878 46.35 7.86 15.93
C ALA A 878 45.99 6.70 15.00
N ARG A 879 45.08 5.81 15.42
CA ARG A 879 44.60 4.70 14.59
C ARG A 879 43.86 5.16 13.35
N LEU A 880 42.97 6.14 13.46
CA LEU A 880 42.30 6.73 12.28
C LEU A 880 43.33 7.35 11.31
N GLY A 881 44.33 8.05 11.83
CA GLY A 881 45.39 8.66 11.03
C GLY A 881 46.24 7.63 10.29
N GLU A 882 46.64 6.54 10.96
CA GLU A 882 47.41 5.43 10.34
C GLU A 882 46.63 4.80 9.17
N ILE A 883 45.34 4.52 9.36
CA ILE A 883 44.50 3.88 8.34
C ILE A 883 44.30 4.81 7.13
N GLU A 884 44.05 6.10 7.36
CA GLU A 884 43.88 7.07 6.27
C GLU A 884 45.20 7.35 5.56
N ALA A 885 46.35 7.32 6.26
CA ALA A 885 47.66 7.39 5.62
C ALA A 885 47.92 6.18 4.70
N VAL A 886 47.56 4.96 5.14
CA VAL A 886 47.64 3.75 4.31
C VAL A 886 46.71 3.85 3.08
N ARG A 887 45.51 4.40 3.24
CA ARG A 887 44.57 4.64 2.13
C ARG A 887 45.10 5.63 1.11
N ALA A 888 45.71 6.73 1.55
CA ALA A 888 46.26 7.76 0.68
C ALA A 888 47.37 7.20 -0.23
N HIS A 889 48.15 6.22 0.24
CA HIS A 889 49.26 5.63 -0.51
C HIS A 889 48.90 4.32 -1.24
N GLY A 890 47.96 3.53 -0.71
CA GLY A 890 47.67 2.16 -1.19
C GLY A 890 46.25 1.92 -1.71
N GLY A 891 45.38 2.93 -1.75
CA GLY A 891 44.02 2.81 -2.29
C GLY A 891 43.05 2.01 -1.41
N ALA A 892 41.90 1.62 -2.00
CA ALA A 892 40.77 1.06 -1.26
C ALA A 892 41.04 -0.33 -0.65
N ASP A 893 41.89 -1.15 -1.27
CA ASP A 893 42.21 -2.50 -0.77
C ASP A 893 43.25 -2.46 0.37
N ALA A 894 44.19 -1.51 0.33
CA ALA A 894 45.08 -1.25 1.46
C ALA A 894 44.31 -0.73 2.68
N TYR A 895 43.31 0.14 2.47
CA TYR A 895 42.42 0.60 3.54
C TYR A 895 41.69 -0.56 4.23
N LYS A 896 41.15 -1.52 3.48
CA LYS A 896 40.47 -2.70 4.07
C LYS A 896 41.41 -3.50 4.97
N THR A 897 42.66 -3.65 4.57
CA THR A 897 43.67 -4.41 5.31
C THR A 897 44.07 -3.68 6.60
N ALA A 898 44.32 -2.37 6.53
CA ALA A 898 44.61 -1.54 7.69
C ALA A 898 43.40 -1.41 8.64
N PHE A 899 42.20 -1.29 8.09
CA PHE A 899 40.95 -1.28 8.83
C PHE A 899 40.72 -2.59 9.59
N ALA A 900 41.00 -3.75 8.96
CA ALA A 900 40.86 -5.05 9.61
C ALA A 900 41.74 -5.16 10.87
N LEU A 901 42.97 -4.65 10.84
CA LEU A 901 43.89 -4.60 11.98
C LEU A 901 43.42 -3.59 13.05
N ALA A 902 42.98 -2.41 12.64
CA ALA A 902 42.58 -1.37 13.58
C ALA A 902 41.22 -1.63 14.26
N SER A 903 40.31 -2.35 13.59
CA SER A 903 39.00 -2.73 14.12
C SER A 903 39.04 -3.86 15.16
N GLU A 904 40.21 -4.47 15.39
CA GLU A 904 40.42 -5.42 16.49
C GLU A 904 40.34 -4.74 17.88
N ASP A 905 40.69 -3.45 17.95
CA ASP A 905 40.61 -2.67 19.17
C ASP A 905 39.17 -2.19 19.43
N ARG A 906 38.42 -2.99 20.19
CA ARG A 906 37.02 -2.70 20.51
C ARG A 906 36.83 -1.32 21.14
N ALA A 907 37.74 -0.84 21.99
CA ALA A 907 37.57 0.45 22.65
C ALA A 907 37.60 1.61 21.64
N VAL A 908 38.52 1.56 20.67
CA VAL A 908 38.61 2.53 19.57
C VAL A 908 37.36 2.49 18.70
N VAL A 909 36.84 1.29 18.40
CA VAL A 909 35.60 1.13 17.62
C VAL A 909 34.39 1.71 18.36
N GLN A 910 34.30 1.53 19.68
CA GLN A 910 33.22 2.08 20.52
C GLN A 910 33.21 3.61 20.51
N GLU A 911 34.38 4.24 20.64
CA GLU A 911 34.54 5.71 20.60
C GLU A 911 34.16 6.28 19.22
N ILE A 912 34.65 5.67 18.14
CA ILE A 912 34.37 6.13 16.78
C ILE A 912 32.89 5.94 16.43
N LYS A 913 32.25 4.86 16.92
CA LYS A 913 30.80 4.66 16.76
C LYS A 913 29.99 5.68 17.52
N ALA A 914 30.33 5.98 18.77
CA ALA A 914 29.66 7.02 19.54
C ALA A 914 29.79 8.40 18.85
N ALA A 915 30.97 8.72 18.31
CA ALA A 915 31.16 9.92 17.50
C ALA A 915 30.32 9.89 16.22
N SER A 916 30.25 8.77 15.50
CA SER A 916 29.42 8.63 14.29
C SER A 916 27.92 8.76 14.58
N GLU A 917 27.43 8.21 15.69
CA GLU A 917 26.03 8.35 16.09
C GLU A 917 25.69 9.78 16.48
N ALA A 918 26.58 10.45 17.22
CA ALA A 918 26.45 11.88 17.51
C ALA A 918 26.44 12.73 16.22
N LEU A 919 27.26 12.37 15.22
CA LEU A 919 27.23 13.00 13.90
C LEU A 919 25.91 12.73 13.17
N THR A 920 25.32 11.54 13.31
CA THR A 920 24.00 11.23 12.75
C THR A 920 22.92 12.07 13.39
N ALA A 921 22.93 12.19 14.72
CA ALA A 921 21.96 12.99 15.46
C ALA A 921 22.11 14.48 15.14
N ARG A 922 23.35 14.99 15.02
CA ARG A 922 23.61 16.41 14.75
C ARG A 922 23.46 16.79 13.27
N PHE A 923 23.90 15.99 12.31
CA PHE A 923 23.97 16.37 10.89
C PHE A 923 23.11 15.51 9.95
N GLY A 924 22.62 14.36 10.42
CA GLY A 924 21.90 13.37 9.61
C GLY A 924 22.79 12.24 9.10
N TRP A 925 22.16 11.15 8.65
CA TRP A 925 22.81 9.89 8.28
C TRP A 925 23.78 10.00 7.09
N SER A 926 23.43 10.76 6.06
CA SER A 926 24.25 10.91 4.84
C SER A 926 25.41 11.91 4.97
N ALA A 927 25.50 12.63 6.09
CA ALA A 927 26.52 13.67 6.29
C ALA A 927 27.93 13.09 6.46
N PHE A 928 28.90 13.71 5.78
CA PHE A 928 30.32 13.34 5.77
C PHE A 928 30.60 11.94 5.19
N THR A 929 29.78 11.49 4.24
CA THR A 929 29.95 10.20 3.53
C THR A 929 30.32 10.42 2.07
N GLU A 930 30.82 9.38 1.39
CA GLU A 930 31.12 9.44 -0.06
C GLU A 930 29.87 9.63 -0.94
N LYS A 931 28.66 9.49 -0.36
CA LYS A 931 27.36 9.68 -1.03
C LYS A 931 26.56 10.84 -0.43
N THR A 932 27.27 11.86 0.08
CA THR A 932 26.62 13.06 0.62
C THR A 932 25.76 13.71 -0.47
N ASP A 933 24.47 13.89 -0.20
CA ASP A 933 23.53 14.55 -1.11
C ASP A 933 23.45 16.06 -0.82
N SER A 934 22.84 16.82 -1.72
CA SER A 934 22.71 18.28 -1.59
C SER A 934 21.94 18.72 -0.34
N VAL A 935 21.16 17.82 0.28
CA VAL A 935 20.44 18.06 1.54
C VAL A 935 21.37 17.92 2.73
N ALA A 936 22.20 16.89 2.78
CA ALA A 936 23.21 16.71 3.81
C ALA A 936 24.31 17.78 3.75
N GLU A 937 24.73 18.20 2.56
CA GLU A 937 25.68 19.31 2.41
C GLU A 937 25.15 20.61 3.05
N ARG A 938 23.86 20.93 2.85
CA ARG A 938 23.21 22.08 3.52
C ARG A 938 23.17 21.90 5.04
N LYS A 939 22.79 20.72 5.54
CA LYS A 939 22.78 20.44 6.99
C LYS A 939 24.18 20.57 7.62
N ILE A 940 25.23 20.12 6.92
CA ILE A 940 26.62 20.28 7.35
C ILE A 940 26.99 21.77 7.42
N ALA A 941 26.68 22.52 6.37
CA ALA A 941 26.96 23.95 6.31
C ALA A 941 26.25 24.72 7.43
N ASP A 942 24.96 24.42 7.67
CA ASP A 942 24.11 25.13 8.61
C ASP A 942 24.43 24.81 10.08
N ARG A 943 24.86 23.57 10.39
CA ARG A 943 24.97 23.07 11.79
C ARG A 943 26.40 23.03 12.35
N LEU A 944 27.38 23.46 11.55
CA LEU A 944 28.75 23.73 12.02
C LEU A 944 28.80 25.11 12.72
N PRO A 945 29.65 25.27 13.75
CA PRO A 945 29.88 26.58 14.37
C PRO A 945 30.29 27.65 13.36
N GLU A 946 29.68 28.83 13.44
CA GLU A 946 29.88 29.94 12.49
C GLU A 946 31.25 30.62 12.66
N ASP A 947 31.79 30.67 13.87
CA ASP A 947 33.03 31.40 14.23
C ASP A 947 34.33 30.56 14.12
N MET A 948 34.31 29.50 13.31
CA MET A 948 35.46 28.59 13.18
C MET A 948 36.42 29.02 12.07
N ASP A 949 37.71 29.03 12.36
CA ASP A 949 38.77 29.27 11.38
C ASP A 949 38.63 28.33 10.15
N PRO A 950 38.69 28.84 8.90
CA PRO A 950 38.46 28.04 7.70
C PRO A 950 39.41 26.84 7.55
N GLN A 951 40.66 26.98 7.99
CA GLN A 951 41.64 25.90 7.94
C GLN A 951 41.30 24.81 8.96
N LYS A 952 41.01 25.19 10.21
CA LYS A 952 40.50 24.25 11.23
C LYS A 952 39.19 23.56 10.82
N ARG A 953 38.31 24.27 10.11
CA ARG A 953 37.05 23.72 9.60
C ARG A 953 37.29 22.63 8.55
N ALA A 954 38.28 22.81 7.68
CA ALA A 954 38.66 21.81 6.68
C ALA A 954 39.32 20.58 7.32
N GLU A 955 40.20 20.79 8.30
CA GLU A 955 40.81 19.71 9.09
C GLU A 955 39.76 18.89 9.84
N LEU A 956 38.82 19.56 10.51
CA LEU A 956 37.70 18.90 11.20
C LEU A 956 36.82 18.11 10.22
N LYS A 957 36.46 18.69 9.07
CA LYS A 957 35.65 18.00 8.06
C LYS A 957 36.32 16.70 7.61
N THR A 958 37.62 16.74 7.35
CA THR A 958 38.42 15.58 6.93
C THR A 958 38.43 14.49 8.02
N LEU A 959 38.56 14.89 9.29
CA LEU A 959 38.48 13.99 10.42
C LEU A 959 37.09 13.33 10.55
N LEU A 960 36.01 14.11 10.41
CA LEU A 960 34.63 13.61 10.47
C LEU A 960 34.30 12.65 9.31
N GLU A 961 34.82 12.92 8.12
CA GLU A 961 34.72 12.00 6.97
C GLU A 961 35.45 10.68 7.24
N SER A 962 36.61 10.74 7.91
CA SER A 962 37.38 9.56 8.31
C SER A 962 36.62 8.73 9.36
N VAL A 963 36.00 9.39 10.35
CA VAL A 963 35.11 8.75 11.34
C VAL A 963 33.93 8.06 10.65
N ARG A 964 33.28 8.71 9.68
CA ARG A 964 32.17 8.12 8.91
C ARG A 964 32.61 6.95 8.05
N ARG A 965 33.77 7.03 7.42
CA ARG A 965 34.32 5.95 6.58
C ARG A 965 34.67 4.74 7.43
N PHE A 966 35.29 4.96 8.58
CA PHE A 966 35.57 3.90 9.54
C PHE A 966 34.29 3.26 10.07
N ALA A 967 33.32 4.06 10.54
CA ALA A 967 32.04 3.57 11.04
C ALA A 967 31.23 2.84 9.94
N GLY A 968 31.26 3.34 8.70
CA GLY A 968 30.62 2.70 7.55
C GLY A 968 31.26 1.36 7.18
N ALA A 969 32.59 1.27 7.18
CA ALA A 969 33.32 0.02 7.00
C ALA A 969 33.02 -0.97 8.12
N GLN A 970 33.00 -0.51 9.37
CA GLN A 970 32.62 -1.32 10.52
C GLN A 970 31.18 -1.83 10.41
N HIS A 971 30.25 -0.99 10.00
CA HIS A 971 28.85 -1.40 9.81
C HIS A 971 28.71 -2.47 8.71
N LEU A 972 29.50 -2.39 7.64
CA LEU A 972 29.55 -3.43 6.61
C LEU A 972 30.14 -4.74 7.15
N VAL A 973 31.20 -4.68 7.95
CA VAL A 973 31.79 -5.85 8.61
C VAL A 973 30.83 -6.48 9.61
N GLU A 974 30.11 -5.68 10.39
CA GLU A 974 29.09 -6.17 11.33
C GLU A 974 27.88 -6.81 10.64
N ARG A 975 27.57 -6.32 9.44
CA ARG A 975 26.52 -6.88 8.59
C ARG A 975 26.95 -8.20 7.94
N GLN A 976 28.24 -8.33 7.57
CA GLN A 976 28.82 -9.56 7.04
C GLN A 976 29.08 -10.58 8.15
N ASP A 977 29.47 -10.13 9.34
CA ASP A 977 29.76 -10.93 10.51
C ASP A 977 29.19 -10.27 11.78
N ARG A 978 27.99 -10.72 12.20
CA ARG A 978 27.33 -10.30 13.45
C ARG A 978 28.21 -10.61 14.69
N SER A 979 29.18 -11.52 14.54
CA SER A 979 30.57 -11.49 15.03
C SER A 979 31.15 -10.28 15.77
N ARG A 980 31.04 -9.16 15.08
CA ARG A 980 31.90 -8.01 15.30
C ARG A 980 31.09 -6.79 15.68
N ILE A 981 29.81 -6.98 16.04
CA ILE A 981 28.95 -5.92 16.53
C ILE A 981 29.57 -5.33 17.79
N VAL A 982 29.93 -4.06 17.69
CA VAL A 982 30.42 -3.26 18.80
C VAL A 982 29.36 -2.21 19.12
N ALA A 983 28.78 -2.24 20.32
CA ALA A 983 27.83 -1.21 20.75
C ALA A 983 28.57 0.13 20.94
N PRO A 984 27.98 1.27 20.58
CA PRO A 984 28.55 2.59 20.88
C PRO A 984 28.79 2.75 22.39
N ALA A 985 29.82 3.48 22.78
CA ALA A 985 30.01 3.83 24.20
C ALA A 985 28.79 4.62 24.72
N PRO A 986 28.22 4.29 25.89
CA PRO A 986 27.07 5.01 26.44
C PRO A 986 27.43 6.47 26.71
N TYR A 987 26.64 7.39 26.16
CA TYR A 987 26.74 8.82 26.45
C TYR A 987 26.14 9.10 27.84
N GLN A 988 26.99 9.24 28.86
CA GLN A 988 26.59 9.74 30.17
C GLN A 988 27.52 10.86 30.63
N SER A 989 26.89 11.99 30.97
CA SER A 989 27.48 13.24 31.45
C SER A 989 27.77 13.25 32.95
N ASP A 990 27.87 12.10 33.62
CA ASP A 990 28.14 12.03 35.05
C ASP A 990 29.53 11.45 35.31
N ALA A 991 30.53 12.32 35.29
CA ALA A 991 31.64 12.18 36.23
C ALA A 991 31.10 12.49 37.64
N GLY A 992 30.35 11.54 38.21
CA GLY A 992 29.61 11.78 39.46
C GLY A 992 28.79 10.60 39.96
N ASN A 993 29.45 9.49 40.33
CA ASN A 993 28.97 8.55 41.36
C ASN A 993 27.78 7.60 41.03
N THR A 994 27.66 7.09 39.80
CA THR A 994 26.88 5.87 39.55
C THR A 994 27.80 4.64 39.61
N LEU A 995 27.66 3.84 40.67
CA LEU A 995 28.36 2.56 40.78
C LEU A 995 27.98 1.66 39.60
N PRO A 996 28.95 1.06 38.91
CA PRO A 996 28.66 0.19 37.77
C PRO A 996 27.75 -0.97 38.21
N PRO A 997 26.73 -1.31 37.41
CA PRO A 997 25.81 -2.39 37.75
C PRO A 997 26.57 -3.71 37.89
N MET A 998 26.23 -4.51 38.92
CA MET A 998 26.85 -5.82 39.14
C MET A 998 26.57 -6.77 37.97
N LEU A 999 25.39 -6.63 37.34
CA LEU A 999 25.10 -7.24 36.05
C LEU A 999 24.39 -6.20 35.17
N PRO A 1000 24.97 -5.83 34.01
CA PRO A 1000 24.34 -4.87 33.12
C PRO A 1000 23.05 -5.43 32.50
N ALA A 1001 22.16 -4.51 32.11
CA ALA A 1001 21.01 -4.82 31.26
C ALA A 1001 21.52 -5.16 29.85
N VAL A 1002 20.94 -6.19 29.26
CA VAL A 1002 21.26 -6.61 27.90
C VAL A 1002 20.13 -6.13 27.01
N THR A 1003 20.35 -5.00 26.34
CA THR A 1003 19.36 -4.39 25.44
C THR A 1003 19.58 -4.81 24.00
N GLU A 1004 20.75 -5.34 23.67
CA GLU A 1004 21.12 -5.76 22.32
C GLU A 1004 21.63 -7.20 22.31
N PHE A 1005 21.05 -8.02 21.44
CA PHE A 1005 21.43 -9.42 21.27
C PHE A 1005 21.95 -9.64 19.85
N ARG A 1006 23.13 -10.26 19.76
CA ARG A 1006 23.90 -10.48 18.52
C ARG A 1006 23.13 -11.20 17.41
N GLN A 1007 22.23 -12.10 17.78
CA GLN A 1007 21.36 -12.83 16.87
C GLN A 1007 19.92 -12.42 17.16
N PRO A 1008 19.04 -12.25 16.16
CA PRO A 1008 17.61 -12.11 16.42
C PRO A 1008 17.07 -13.40 17.06
N VAL A 1009 15.94 -13.28 17.76
CA VAL A 1009 15.33 -14.38 18.52
C VAL A 1009 15.07 -15.57 17.59
N GLU A 1010 14.59 -15.29 16.39
CA GLU A 1010 14.26 -16.31 15.40
C GLU A 1010 15.51 -17.07 14.91
N ASP A 1011 16.63 -16.41 14.63
CA ASP A 1011 17.84 -17.08 14.15
C ASP A 1011 18.43 -18.01 15.22
N GLU A 1012 18.45 -17.56 16.48
CA GLU A 1012 18.91 -18.40 17.60
C GLU A 1012 17.94 -19.56 17.87
N ALA A 1013 16.63 -19.31 17.77
CA ALA A 1013 15.61 -20.35 17.93
C ALA A 1013 15.69 -21.40 16.83
N ARG A 1014 16.00 -21.03 15.57
CA ARG A 1014 16.21 -21.99 14.49
C ARG A 1014 17.36 -22.94 14.81
N GLN A 1015 18.48 -22.42 15.34
CA GLN A 1015 19.61 -23.26 15.73
C GLN A 1015 19.26 -24.20 16.90
N ARG A 1016 18.62 -23.68 17.97
CA ARG A 1016 18.19 -24.52 19.10
C ARG A 1016 17.13 -25.56 18.72
N ALA A 1017 16.24 -25.23 17.78
CA ALA A 1017 15.24 -26.15 17.27
C ALA A 1017 15.87 -27.38 16.58
N LEU A 1018 16.98 -27.19 15.85
CA LEU A 1018 17.71 -28.29 15.20
C LEU A 1018 18.39 -29.23 16.21
N ASP A 1019 18.76 -28.72 17.39
CA ASP A 1019 19.39 -29.52 18.44
C ASP A 1019 18.39 -30.32 19.29
N THR A 1020 17.10 -30.06 19.12
CA THR A 1020 16.02 -30.71 19.88
C THR A 1020 16.03 -32.22 19.62
N SER A 1021 15.93 -33.02 20.69
CA SER A 1021 16.00 -34.50 20.59
C SER A 1021 14.97 -35.07 19.61
N HIS A 1022 13.75 -34.52 19.60
CA HIS A 1022 12.69 -34.98 18.72
C HIS A 1022 12.97 -34.68 17.24
N TYR A 1023 13.51 -33.49 16.94
CA TYR A 1023 13.91 -33.12 15.57
C TYR A 1023 15.03 -34.05 15.06
N ARG A 1024 16.06 -34.30 15.88
CA ARG A 1024 17.18 -35.19 15.50
C ARG A 1024 16.73 -36.63 15.22
N GLN A 1025 15.73 -37.13 15.96
CA GLN A 1025 15.14 -38.44 15.70
C GLN A 1025 14.46 -38.49 14.32
N GLN A 1026 13.64 -37.50 13.98
CA GLN A 1026 12.96 -37.44 12.68
C GLN A 1026 13.95 -37.24 11.52
N ARG A 1027 15.02 -36.48 11.75
CA ARG A 1027 16.08 -36.27 10.75
C ARG A 1027 16.82 -37.57 10.43
N ALA A 1028 17.07 -38.38 11.46
CA ALA A 1028 17.68 -39.71 11.29
C ALA A 1028 16.75 -40.68 10.54
N ALA A 1029 15.44 -40.65 10.82
CA ALA A 1029 14.45 -41.45 10.11
C ALA A 1029 14.39 -41.11 8.62
N LEU A 1030 14.36 -39.82 8.28
CA LEU A 1030 14.43 -39.36 6.88
C LEU A 1030 15.76 -39.77 6.21
N GLY A 1031 16.88 -39.67 6.93
CA GLY A 1031 18.20 -40.09 6.44
C GLY A 1031 18.28 -41.58 6.09
N ALA A 1032 17.66 -42.44 6.90
CA ALA A 1032 17.62 -43.87 6.64
C ALA A 1032 16.91 -44.20 5.31
N ILE A 1033 15.78 -43.54 5.03
CA ILE A 1033 15.04 -43.72 3.77
C ILE A 1033 15.76 -43.05 2.61
N ALA A 1034 16.33 -41.86 2.82
CA ALA A 1034 17.08 -41.12 1.81
C ALA A 1034 18.25 -41.95 1.22
N SER A 1035 18.89 -42.81 2.02
CA SER A 1035 19.95 -43.71 1.55
C SER A 1035 19.51 -44.69 0.46
N ARG A 1036 18.21 -45.00 0.36
CA ARG A 1036 17.65 -45.86 -0.67
C ARG A 1036 17.33 -45.11 -1.96
N ILE A 1037 17.23 -43.78 -1.89
CA ILE A 1037 16.76 -42.92 -2.97
C ILE A 1037 17.94 -42.22 -3.65
N TRP A 1038 18.79 -41.55 -2.88
CA TRP A 1038 19.87 -40.73 -3.42
C TRP A 1038 21.24 -41.39 -3.27
N ARG A 1039 22.13 -41.12 -4.23
CA ARG A 1039 23.52 -41.59 -4.18
C ARG A 1039 24.29 -40.94 -3.03
N ASP A 1040 23.98 -39.67 -2.75
CA ASP A 1040 24.46 -38.95 -1.57
C ASP A 1040 23.25 -38.54 -0.71
N PRO A 1041 22.85 -39.40 0.25
CA PRO A 1041 21.69 -39.13 1.09
C PRO A 1041 21.93 -38.01 2.09
N ALA A 1042 23.18 -37.79 2.52
CA ALA A 1042 23.50 -36.73 3.47
C ALA A 1042 23.34 -35.35 2.81
N ALA A 1043 23.81 -35.19 1.58
CA ALA A 1043 23.61 -33.96 0.82
C ALA A 1043 22.13 -33.69 0.51
N ALA A 1044 21.36 -34.73 0.15
CA ALA A 1044 19.93 -34.59 -0.13
C ALA A 1044 19.13 -34.18 1.10
N VAL A 1045 19.36 -34.85 2.25
CA VAL A 1045 18.69 -34.48 3.52
C VAL A 1045 19.15 -33.09 3.98
N GLY A 1046 20.42 -32.73 3.80
CA GLY A 1046 20.90 -31.37 4.10
C GLY A 1046 20.21 -30.28 3.29
N LYS A 1047 20.01 -30.50 1.98
CA LYS A 1047 19.23 -29.56 1.14
C LYS A 1047 17.78 -29.42 1.59
N ILE A 1048 17.16 -30.54 1.98
CA ILE A 1048 15.78 -30.57 2.44
C ILE A 1048 15.64 -29.83 3.79
N GLU A 1049 16.57 -30.07 4.71
CA GLU A 1049 16.67 -29.38 6.00
C GLU A 1049 16.88 -27.87 5.82
N ASP A 1050 17.77 -27.46 4.91
CA ASP A 1050 17.97 -26.05 4.56
C ASP A 1050 16.68 -25.36 4.10
N LEU A 1051 15.85 -26.06 3.34
CA LEU A 1051 14.56 -25.52 2.88
C LEU A 1051 13.57 -25.42 4.04
N ILE A 1052 13.50 -26.40 4.92
CA ILE A 1052 12.66 -26.32 6.13
C ILE A 1052 13.11 -25.15 7.01
N VAL A 1053 14.42 -25.00 7.24
CA VAL A 1053 15.00 -23.91 8.05
C VAL A 1053 14.75 -22.55 7.42
N LYS A 1054 14.72 -22.45 6.09
CA LYS A 1054 14.35 -21.22 5.34
C LYS A 1054 12.86 -20.89 5.38
N GLY A 1055 12.03 -21.74 5.99
CA GLY A 1055 10.61 -21.49 6.20
C GLY A 1055 9.71 -22.05 5.10
N PHE A 1056 10.23 -22.91 4.22
CA PHE A 1056 9.40 -23.60 3.23
C PHE A 1056 8.54 -24.68 3.91
N ALA A 1057 7.24 -24.71 3.60
CA ALA A 1057 6.33 -25.69 4.15
C ALA A 1057 6.73 -27.12 3.73
N ALA A 1058 6.90 -28.02 4.71
CA ALA A 1058 7.36 -29.38 4.46
C ALA A 1058 6.45 -30.19 3.50
N GLU A 1059 5.15 -29.86 3.46
CA GLU A 1059 4.20 -30.44 2.50
C GLU A 1059 4.59 -30.12 1.04
N ARG A 1060 5.03 -28.88 0.78
CA ARG A 1060 5.46 -28.43 -0.55
C ARG A 1060 6.78 -29.08 -0.95
N ILE A 1061 7.71 -29.23 0.00
CA ILE A 1061 8.98 -29.91 -0.24
C ILE A 1061 8.72 -31.40 -0.52
N ALA A 1062 7.81 -32.04 0.22
CA ALA A 1062 7.43 -33.44 0.01
C ALA A 1062 6.78 -33.68 -1.36
N ALA A 1063 5.92 -32.77 -1.81
CA ALA A 1063 5.34 -32.81 -3.15
C ALA A 1063 6.41 -32.61 -4.24
N ALA A 1064 7.28 -31.61 -4.09
CA ALA A 1064 8.36 -31.34 -5.03
C ALA A 1064 9.40 -32.48 -5.10
N MET A 1065 9.70 -33.12 -3.97
CA MET A 1065 10.60 -34.28 -3.90
C MET A 1065 9.99 -35.52 -4.55
N SER A 1066 8.68 -35.70 -4.46
CA SER A 1066 7.97 -36.80 -5.13
C SER A 1066 7.94 -36.61 -6.65
N ASN A 1067 7.82 -35.36 -7.11
CA ASN A 1067 7.75 -35.03 -8.54
C ASN A 1067 9.13 -34.93 -9.20
N ALA A 1068 10.12 -34.36 -8.51
CA ALA A 1068 11.46 -34.11 -9.03
C ALA A 1068 12.53 -34.48 -7.98
N PRO A 1069 12.77 -35.78 -7.75
CA PRO A 1069 13.71 -36.24 -6.73
C PRO A 1069 15.17 -35.89 -7.07
N ASP A 1070 15.51 -35.75 -8.35
CA ASP A 1070 16.87 -35.42 -8.79
C ASP A 1070 17.30 -33.98 -8.40
N ALA A 1071 16.35 -33.08 -8.11
CA ALA A 1071 16.62 -31.72 -7.64
C ALA A 1071 17.30 -31.70 -6.24
N TYR A 1072 16.99 -32.70 -5.43
CA TYR A 1072 17.53 -32.86 -4.08
C TYR A 1072 18.85 -33.63 -4.08
N GLY A 1073 19.15 -34.40 -5.13
CA GLY A 1073 20.42 -35.07 -5.33
C GLY A 1073 20.33 -36.11 -6.44
N ALA A 1074 21.46 -36.59 -6.95
CA ALA A 1074 21.43 -37.63 -7.98
C ALA A 1074 20.78 -38.92 -7.44
N VAL A 1075 19.63 -39.30 -8.00
CA VAL A 1075 18.92 -40.52 -7.60
C VAL A 1075 19.72 -41.76 -8.02
N ARG A 1076 19.69 -42.81 -7.19
CA ARG A 1076 20.39 -44.08 -7.45
C ARG A 1076 19.91 -44.75 -8.74
N GLY A 1077 20.82 -45.46 -9.42
CA GLY A 1077 20.54 -46.08 -10.73
C GLY A 1077 20.63 -45.13 -11.94
N SER A 1078 20.36 -45.66 -13.15
CA SER A 1078 20.39 -44.92 -14.43
C SER A 1078 18.98 -44.81 -15.02
N GLY A 1079 18.64 -43.61 -15.52
CA GLY A 1079 17.36 -43.33 -16.18
C GLY A 1079 17.39 -43.51 -17.70
N ARG A 1080 18.55 -43.83 -18.29
CA ARG A 1080 18.70 -43.99 -19.75
C ARG A 1080 17.90 -45.20 -20.22
N MET A 1081 17.21 -45.06 -21.35
CA MET A 1081 16.30 -46.08 -21.89
C MET A 1081 17.00 -47.44 -22.13
N MET A 1082 18.27 -47.40 -22.54
CA MET A 1082 19.10 -48.60 -22.75
C MET A 1082 19.49 -49.33 -21.45
N ASP A 1083 19.47 -48.64 -20.30
CA ASP A 1083 19.89 -49.19 -19.00
C ASP A 1083 18.72 -49.76 -18.18
N ARG A 1084 17.47 -49.58 -18.63
CA ARG A 1084 16.25 -49.99 -17.89
C ARG A 1084 16.17 -51.49 -17.58
N LEU A 1085 16.83 -52.34 -18.38
CA LEU A 1085 16.87 -53.79 -18.19
C LEU A 1085 18.10 -54.28 -17.43
N LEU A 1086 19.05 -53.40 -17.11
CA LEU A 1086 20.27 -53.69 -16.36
C LEU A 1086 20.07 -53.51 -14.85
N ALA A 1087 21.05 -53.95 -14.04
CA ALA A 1087 21.03 -53.76 -12.59
C ALA A 1087 20.84 -52.30 -12.18
N THR A 1088 21.42 -51.37 -12.95
CA THR A 1088 21.30 -49.91 -12.75
C THR A 1088 19.88 -49.38 -13.00
N GLY A 1089 19.09 -50.03 -13.87
CA GLY A 1089 17.68 -49.70 -14.08
C GLY A 1089 16.77 -50.20 -12.94
N ARG A 1090 17.10 -51.36 -12.35
CA ARG A 1090 16.38 -51.91 -11.18
C ARG A 1090 16.60 -51.05 -9.93
N GLU A 1091 17.84 -50.60 -9.69
CA GLU A 1091 18.16 -49.65 -8.61
C GLU A 1091 17.38 -48.34 -8.72
N ARG A 1092 17.21 -47.80 -9.94
CA ARG A 1092 16.39 -46.60 -10.18
C ARG A 1092 14.92 -46.84 -9.82
N LYS A 1093 14.38 -48.02 -10.12
CA LYS A 1093 12.99 -48.37 -9.80
C LYS A 1093 12.75 -48.50 -8.30
N GLU A 1094 13.68 -49.10 -7.56
CA GLU A 1094 13.61 -49.20 -6.09
C GLU A 1094 13.77 -47.83 -5.41
N ALA A 1095 14.66 -46.97 -5.93
CA ALA A 1095 14.83 -45.61 -5.45
C ALA A 1095 13.55 -44.78 -5.60
N LEU A 1096 12.89 -44.87 -6.76
CA LEU A 1096 11.61 -44.16 -6.98
C LEU A 1096 10.47 -44.74 -6.12
N ALA A 1097 10.47 -46.05 -5.84
CA ALA A 1097 9.45 -46.68 -4.99
C ALA A 1097 9.54 -46.25 -3.51
N ALA A 1098 10.71 -45.81 -3.04
CA ALA A 1098 10.91 -45.35 -1.67
C ALA A 1098 10.50 -43.86 -1.44
N LEU A 1099 10.20 -43.11 -2.50
CA LEU A 1099 9.86 -41.67 -2.43
C LEU A 1099 8.63 -41.35 -1.57
N PRO A 1100 7.51 -42.11 -1.63
CA PRO A 1100 6.34 -41.81 -0.79
C PRO A 1100 6.64 -41.94 0.70
N ALA A 1101 7.47 -42.91 1.10
CA ALA A 1101 7.89 -43.09 2.49
C ALA A 1101 8.80 -41.94 2.95
N ALA A 1102 9.72 -41.48 2.10
CA ALA A 1102 10.53 -40.30 2.40
C ALA A 1102 9.68 -39.03 2.52
N ALA A 1103 8.64 -38.88 1.69
CA ALA A 1103 7.70 -37.77 1.77
C ALA A 1103 6.91 -37.76 3.08
N ALA A 1104 6.59 -38.92 3.65
CA ALA A 1104 5.94 -39.01 4.96
C ALA A 1104 6.87 -38.58 6.10
N GLU A 1105 8.10 -39.13 6.15
CA GLU A 1105 9.10 -38.75 7.16
C GLU A 1105 9.50 -37.27 7.07
N LEU A 1106 9.51 -36.71 5.86
CA LEU A 1106 9.75 -35.29 5.64
C LEU A 1106 8.67 -34.40 6.28
N ARG A 1107 7.40 -34.77 6.19
CA ARG A 1107 6.32 -34.04 6.86
C ARG A 1107 6.45 -34.12 8.38
N ALA A 1108 6.79 -35.31 8.90
CA ALA A 1108 7.05 -35.50 10.33
C ALA A 1108 8.23 -34.63 10.80
N LEU A 1109 9.31 -34.56 10.01
CA LEU A 1109 10.46 -33.70 10.28
C LEU A 1109 10.09 -32.21 10.29
N GLY A 1110 9.30 -31.75 9.31
CA GLY A 1110 8.82 -30.38 9.23
C GLY A 1110 7.92 -29.98 10.39
N SER A 1111 7.02 -30.88 10.81
CA SER A 1111 6.15 -30.66 11.98
C SER A 1111 6.97 -30.61 13.28
N ALA A 1112 7.92 -31.52 13.46
CA ALA A 1112 8.82 -31.53 14.61
C ALA A 1112 9.66 -30.26 14.70
N TYR A 1113 10.16 -29.76 13.55
CA TYR A 1113 10.90 -28.50 13.48
C TYR A 1113 10.02 -27.29 13.80
N GLY A 1114 8.82 -27.21 13.21
CA GLY A 1114 7.89 -26.10 13.46
C GLY A 1114 7.49 -25.99 14.92
N GLY A 1115 7.18 -27.13 15.56
CA GLY A 1115 6.85 -27.18 16.99
C GLY A 1115 8.05 -26.81 17.89
N ALA A 1116 9.24 -27.31 17.58
CA ALA A 1116 10.46 -26.98 18.32
C ALA A 1116 10.83 -25.50 18.17
N LEU A 1117 10.74 -24.95 16.95
CA LEU A 1117 11.01 -23.54 16.66
C LEU A 1117 10.07 -22.61 17.43
N GLU A 1118 8.77 -22.89 17.43
CA GLU A 1118 7.81 -22.05 18.16
C GLU A 1118 8.05 -22.07 19.68
N ALA A 1119 8.41 -23.24 20.23
CA ALA A 1119 8.74 -23.39 21.64
C ALA A 1119 10.05 -22.63 22.01
N GLU A 1120 11.09 -22.74 21.18
CA GLU A 1120 12.37 -22.07 21.40
C GLU A 1120 12.26 -20.55 21.21
N VAL A 1121 11.48 -20.06 20.24
CA VAL A 1121 11.22 -18.61 20.07
C VAL A 1121 10.61 -18.02 21.35
N LYS A 1122 9.60 -18.69 21.93
CA LYS A 1122 8.97 -18.23 23.18
C LYS A 1122 9.95 -18.27 24.35
N THR A 1123 10.76 -19.32 24.45
CA THR A 1123 11.74 -19.50 25.52
C THR A 1123 12.83 -18.43 25.45
N ILE A 1124 13.41 -18.19 24.28
CA ILE A 1124 14.47 -17.19 24.08
C ILE A 1124 13.92 -15.77 24.25
N ALA A 1125 12.70 -15.48 23.77
CA ALA A 1125 12.09 -14.17 23.96
C ALA A 1125 11.94 -13.83 25.46
N GLU A 1126 11.51 -14.80 26.27
CA GLU A 1126 11.40 -14.61 27.71
C GLU A 1126 12.78 -14.53 28.39
N GLU A 1127 13.75 -15.36 28.01
CA GLU A 1127 15.14 -15.25 28.50
C GLU A 1127 15.73 -13.85 28.25
N ARG A 1128 15.53 -13.29 27.06
CA ARG A 1128 16.04 -11.97 26.68
C ARG A 1128 15.30 -10.83 27.37
N ARG A 1129 13.98 -10.96 27.54
CA ARG A 1129 13.17 -10.00 28.30
C ARG A 1129 13.65 -9.89 29.75
N LEU A 1130 13.96 -11.03 30.37
CA LEU A 1130 14.49 -11.08 31.73
C LEU A 1130 15.92 -10.52 31.80
N MET A 1131 16.75 -10.73 30.78
CA MET A 1131 18.11 -10.18 30.69
C MET A 1131 18.17 -8.66 30.48
N ALA A 1132 17.07 -8.02 30.05
CA ALA A 1132 16.96 -6.57 29.94
C ALA A 1132 16.91 -5.86 31.31
N VAL A 1133 16.77 -6.61 32.40
CA VAL A 1133 16.77 -6.07 33.77
C VAL A 1133 18.21 -5.94 34.28
N ALA A 1134 18.67 -4.71 34.53
CA ALA A 1134 19.97 -4.46 35.17
C ALA A 1134 19.91 -4.84 36.67
N ILE A 1135 20.99 -5.41 37.19
CA ILE A 1135 21.18 -5.60 38.63
C ILE A 1135 22.03 -4.43 39.15
N PRO A 1136 21.48 -3.57 40.04
CA PRO A 1136 22.17 -2.40 40.56
C PRO A 1136 23.52 -2.74 41.22
N GLY A 1137 24.45 -1.79 41.16
CA GLY A 1137 25.70 -1.84 41.91
C GLY A 1137 25.47 -1.62 43.41
N LEU A 1138 26.21 -2.34 44.26
CA LEU A 1138 26.23 -2.07 45.71
C LEU A 1138 27.30 -1.03 46.04
N SER A 1139 27.01 -0.15 47.00
CA SER A 1139 28.00 0.78 47.54
C SER A 1139 29.16 0.04 48.23
N ARG A 1140 30.33 0.66 48.33
CA ARG A 1140 31.50 0.06 48.98
C ARG A 1140 31.21 -0.41 50.42
N PRO A 1141 30.49 0.37 51.27
CA PRO A 1141 30.06 -0.11 52.59
C PRO A 1141 29.13 -1.33 52.53
N ALA A 1142 28.22 -1.37 51.57
CA ALA A 1142 27.31 -2.51 51.37
C ALA A 1142 28.04 -3.77 50.88
N GLN A 1143 29.07 -3.63 50.04
CA GLN A 1143 29.93 -4.74 49.61
C GLN A 1143 30.76 -5.32 50.77
N GLU A 1144 31.33 -4.46 51.63
CA GLU A 1144 32.07 -4.89 52.82
C GLU A 1144 31.16 -5.59 53.83
N ALA A 1145 29.94 -5.08 54.03
CA ALA A 1145 28.91 -5.72 54.86
C ALA A 1145 28.51 -7.09 54.29
N LEU A 1146 28.28 -7.19 52.98
CA LEU A 1146 27.98 -8.45 52.31
C LEU A 1146 29.13 -9.47 52.44
N GLY A 1147 30.38 -9.02 52.34
CA GLY A 1147 31.56 -9.85 52.55
C GLY A 1147 31.62 -10.44 53.96
N ARG A 1148 31.36 -9.64 54.99
CA ARG A 1148 31.29 -10.10 56.40
C ARG A 1148 30.18 -11.11 56.61
N LEU A 1149 28.97 -10.85 56.08
CA LEU A 1149 27.85 -11.79 56.15
C LEU A 1149 28.16 -13.11 55.43
N THR A 1150 28.84 -13.05 54.29
CA THR A 1150 29.21 -14.24 53.50
C THR A 1150 30.29 -15.07 54.20
N ALA A 1151 31.21 -14.42 54.93
CA ALA A 1151 32.21 -15.10 55.76
C ALA A 1151 31.57 -15.78 56.98
N GLU A 1152 30.65 -15.11 57.67
CA GLU A 1152 29.93 -15.65 58.83
C GLU A 1152 28.99 -16.80 58.42
N ALA A 1153 28.32 -16.68 57.27
CA ALA A 1153 27.46 -17.73 56.71
C ALA A 1153 28.20 -19.07 56.51
N LYS A 1154 29.52 -19.03 56.30
CA LYS A 1154 30.37 -20.22 56.17
C LYS A 1154 30.74 -20.84 57.53
N GLN A 1155 30.66 -20.11 58.63
CA GLN A 1155 31.08 -20.56 59.96
C GLN A 1155 29.91 -20.96 60.88
N ASN A 1156 28.81 -20.19 60.92
CA ASN A 1156 27.66 -20.51 61.80
C ASN A 1156 26.34 -19.83 61.35
N THR A 1157 25.26 -20.59 61.17
CA THR A 1157 23.97 -20.06 60.69
C THR A 1157 23.22 -19.20 61.73
N ARG A 1158 23.51 -19.37 63.03
CA ARG A 1158 22.84 -18.61 64.12
C ARG A 1158 23.38 -17.18 64.30
N GLY A 1159 24.64 -16.92 63.96
CA GLY A 1159 25.25 -15.57 64.03
C GLY A 1159 24.72 -14.61 62.97
N LEU A 1160 24.23 -15.16 61.85
CA LEU A 1160 23.78 -14.39 60.69
C LEU A 1160 22.54 -13.54 60.99
N ASN A 1161 21.58 -14.02 61.78
CA ASN A 1161 20.39 -13.23 62.14
C ASN A 1161 20.74 -11.98 62.96
N ALA A 1162 21.63 -12.12 63.94
CA ALA A 1162 22.04 -11.00 64.79
C ALA A 1162 22.82 -9.92 63.99
N MET A 1163 23.63 -10.33 63.00
CA MET A 1163 24.35 -9.41 62.14
C MET A 1163 23.43 -8.67 61.15
N VAL A 1164 22.40 -9.34 60.63
CA VAL A 1164 21.42 -8.73 59.71
C VAL A 1164 20.61 -7.63 60.42
N GLY A 1165 20.17 -7.87 61.65
CA GLY A 1165 19.47 -6.87 62.46
C GLY A 1165 20.31 -5.64 62.81
N ALA A 1166 21.65 -5.74 62.77
CA ALA A 1166 22.60 -4.66 63.07
C ALA A 1166 23.04 -3.85 61.83
N LEU A 1167 22.54 -4.17 60.63
CA LEU A 1167 22.87 -3.45 59.40
C LEU A 1167 22.23 -2.05 59.35
N ASP A 1168 22.98 -1.09 58.81
CA ASP A 1168 22.49 0.26 58.53
C ASP A 1168 21.21 0.18 57.64
N PRO A 1169 20.15 0.95 57.97
CA PRO A 1169 18.94 1.03 57.15
C PRO A 1169 19.19 1.25 55.65
N LYS A 1170 20.17 2.10 55.29
CA LYS A 1170 20.52 2.35 53.88
C LYS A 1170 21.10 1.12 53.19
N ILE A 1171 21.91 0.33 53.91
CA ILE A 1171 22.45 -0.93 53.38
C ILE A 1171 21.34 -1.97 53.18
N ARG A 1172 20.36 -2.01 54.11
CA ARG A 1172 19.19 -2.89 53.96
C ARG A 1172 18.31 -2.52 52.78
N GLU A 1173 18.13 -1.22 52.50
CA GLU A 1173 17.45 -0.73 51.31
C GLU A 1173 18.19 -1.10 50.02
N GLU A 1174 19.52 -0.94 49.98
CA GLU A 1174 20.35 -1.38 48.85
C GLU A 1174 20.24 -2.89 48.61
N PHE A 1175 20.28 -3.71 49.67
CA PHE A 1175 20.12 -5.16 49.58
C PHE A 1175 18.70 -5.55 49.10
N ALA A 1176 17.66 -4.86 49.57
CA ALA A 1176 16.30 -5.09 49.11
C ALA A 1176 16.12 -4.75 47.62
N ALA A 1177 16.70 -3.63 47.16
CA ALA A 1177 16.66 -3.23 45.76
C ALA A 1177 17.37 -4.24 44.85
N VAL A 1178 18.56 -4.72 45.26
CA VAL A 1178 19.28 -5.78 44.53
C VAL A 1178 18.49 -7.09 44.56
N SER A 1179 17.91 -7.49 45.70
CA SER A 1179 17.10 -8.70 45.79
C SER A 1179 15.87 -8.66 44.88
N GLN A 1180 15.19 -7.52 44.79
CA GLN A 1180 14.05 -7.33 43.90
C GLN A 1180 14.46 -7.41 42.42
N ALA A 1181 15.59 -6.79 42.05
CA ALA A 1181 16.13 -6.88 40.70
C ALA A 1181 16.53 -8.32 40.35
N LEU A 1182 17.12 -9.07 41.29
CA LEU A 1182 17.45 -10.49 41.12
C LEU A 1182 16.21 -11.36 40.95
N ASP A 1183 15.17 -11.14 41.74
CA ASP A 1183 13.89 -11.87 41.60
C ASP A 1183 13.19 -11.55 40.28
N THR A 1184 13.35 -10.33 39.78
CA THR A 1184 12.76 -9.91 38.49
C THR A 1184 13.51 -10.52 37.32
N ARG A 1185 14.84 -10.65 37.39
CA ARG A 1185 15.69 -11.23 36.33
C ARG A 1185 15.74 -12.76 36.35
N PHE A 1186 15.79 -13.38 37.53
CA PHE A 1186 15.99 -14.82 37.66
C PHE A 1186 14.73 -15.56 38.13
N GLY A 1187 13.65 -14.86 38.46
CA GLY A 1187 12.47 -15.44 39.08
C GLY A 1187 12.60 -15.50 40.61
N ARG A 1188 11.46 -15.46 41.30
CA ARG A 1188 11.39 -15.39 42.77
C ARG A 1188 12.26 -16.45 43.45
N ASN A 1189 13.28 -16.01 44.18
CA ASN A 1189 14.20 -16.85 44.96
C ASN A 1189 14.98 -17.90 44.14
N ALA A 1190 15.09 -17.77 42.82
CA ALA A 1190 15.76 -18.77 41.99
C ALA A 1190 17.24 -18.98 42.36
N ILE A 1191 17.94 -17.90 42.70
CA ILE A 1191 19.34 -17.93 43.15
C ILE A 1191 19.44 -18.55 44.56
N ALA A 1192 18.53 -18.18 45.47
CA ALA A 1192 18.47 -18.78 46.81
C ALA A 1192 18.18 -20.30 46.82
N ARG A 1193 17.35 -20.77 45.88
CA ARG A 1193 16.98 -22.18 45.68
C ARG A 1193 18.03 -23.01 44.94
N GLY A 1194 19.00 -22.37 44.26
CA GLY A 1194 20.04 -23.07 43.54
C GLY A 1194 19.58 -23.68 42.21
N GLU A 1195 18.66 -23.03 41.50
CA GLU A 1195 18.23 -23.47 40.17
C GLU A 1195 19.40 -23.53 39.19
N LYS A 1196 19.52 -24.64 38.45
CA LYS A 1196 20.64 -24.88 37.53
C LYS A 1196 20.58 -23.98 36.29
N ASP A 1197 19.38 -23.58 35.88
CA ASP A 1197 19.16 -22.83 34.63
C ASP A 1197 19.33 -21.31 34.79
N ALA A 1198 19.64 -20.82 36.00
CA ALA A 1198 19.84 -19.40 36.26
C ALA A 1198 20.98 -18.80 35.40
N ALA A 1199 22.00 -19.59 35.08
CA ALA A 1199 23.11 -19.17 34.22
C ALA A 1199 22.69 -18.86 32.77
N ASN A 1200 21.56 -19.42 32.31
CA ASN A 1200 21.03 -19.15 30.96
C ASN A 1200 20.46 -17.73 30.85
N ARG A 1201 20.08 -17.11 31.98
CA ARG A 1201 19.59 -15.72 32.09
C ARG A 1201 20.73 -14.70 32.29
N VAL A 1202 21.96 -15.11 32.00
CA VAL A 1202 23.17 -14.29 32.04
C VAL A 1202 23.91 -14.44 30.70
N PRO A 1203 24.33 -13.33 30.07
CA PRO A 1203 25.15 -13.39 28.87
C PRO A 1203 26.41 -14.21 29.08
N PRO A 1204 26.85 -14.98 28.07
CA PRO A 1204 28.06 -15.82 28.17
C PRO A 1204 29.28 -15.07 28.73
N ALA A 1205 29.48 -13.82 28.33
CA ALA A 1205 30.60 -12.97 28.79
C ALA A 1205 30.57 -12.62 30.29
N HIS A 1206 29.41 -12.72 30.93
CA HIS A 1206 29.22 -12.39 32.35
C HIS A 1206 28.96 -13.62 33.23
N ARG A 1207 28.94 -14.83 32.66
CA ARG A 1207 28.65 -16.07 33.42
C ARG A 1207 29.69 -16.39 34.47
N GLU A 1208 30.98 -16.24 34.14
CA GLU A 1208 32.07 -16.49 35.08
C GLU A 1208 32.04 -15.52 36.27
N ALA A 1209 31.81 -14.24 35.99
CA ALA A 1209 31.61 -13.22 37.03
C ALA A 1209 30.36 -13.51 37.88
N PHE A 1210 29.25 -13.91 37.26
CA PHE A 1210 28.03 -14.29 37.96
C PHE A 1210 28.22 -15.48 38.89
N GLU A 1211 28.86 -16.56 38.43
CA GLU A 1211 29.12 -17.75 39.26
C GLU A 1211 30.03 -17.42 40.45
N THR A 1212 31.01 -16.53 40.25
CA THR A 1212 31.87 -16.03 41.34
C THR A 1212 31.09 -15.25 42.40
N MET A 1213 30.09 -14.46 41.99
CA MET A 1213 29.24 -13.69 42.90
C MET A 1213 28.05 -14.48 43.46
N ARG A 1214 27.70 -15.63 42.87
CA ARG A 1214 26.46 -16.38 43.14
C ARG A 1214 26.28 -16.74 44.62
N ALA A 1215 27.37 -17.13 45.30
CA ALA A 1215 27.35 -17.44 46.73
C ALA A 1215 27.03 -16.19 47.57
N SER A 1216 27.61 -15.04 47.24
CA SER A 1216 27.35 -13.77 47.92
C SER A 1216 25.94 -13.26 47.65
N LEU A 1217 25.44 -13.36 46.40
CA LEU A 1217 24.07 -13.00 46.05
C LEU A 1217 23.03 -13.88 46.75
N ARG A 1218 23.35 -15.16 46.98
CA ARG A 1218 22.52 -16.08 47.76
C ARG A 1218 22.42 -15.64 49.22
N VAL A 1219 23.55 -15.25 49.83
CA VAL A 1219 23.58 -14.72 51.20
C VAL A 1219 22.83 -13.38 51.29
N LEU A 1220 22.93 -12.53 50.26
CA LEU A 1220 22.16 -11.28 50.16
C LEU A 1220 20.65 -11.55 50.17
N GLN A 1221 20.14 -12.44 49.32
CA GLN A 1221 18.70 -12.79 49.32
C GLN A 1221 18.26 -13.44 50.65
N GLN A 1222 19.12 -14.25 51.28
CA GLN A 1222 18.85 -14.82 52.61
C GLN A 1222 18.78 -13.72 53.69
N SER A 1223 19.65 -12.71 53.63
CA SER A 1223 19.65 -11.59 54.59
C SER A 1223 18.39 -10.72 54.47
N VAL A 1224 17.93 -10.43 53.26
CA VAL A 1224 16.68 -9.69 53.01
C VAL A 1224 15.48 -10.47 53.54
N ARG A 1225 15.50 -11.81 53.41
CA ARG A 1225 14.46 -12.67 53.96
C ARG A 1225 14.45 -12.68 55.48
N ILE A 1226 15.62 -12.73 56.11
CA ILE A 1226 15.74 -12.66 57.58
C ILE A 1226 15.24 -11.31 58.10
N ASP A 1227 15.57 -10.18 57.45
CA ASP A 1227 15.04 -8.86 57.80
C ASP A 1227 13.52 -8.78 57.64
N ALA A 1228 12.97 -9.40 56.58
CA ALA A 1228 11.52 -9.49 56.37
C ALA A 1228 10.83 -10.37 57.43
N ASP A 1229 11.40 -11.53 57.77
CA ASP A 1229 10.86 -12.44 58.80
C ASP A 1229 10.94 -11.80 60.20
N GLU A 1230 12.01 -11.04 60.51
CA GLU A 1230 12.12 -10.26 61.74
C GLU A 1230 11.11 -9.11 61.80
N LYS A 1231 10.88 -8.39 60.69
CA LYS A 1231 9.80 -7.39 60.59
C LYS A 1231 8.43 -8.03 60.84
N ILE A 1232 8.13 -9.17 60.23
CA ILE A 1232 6.88 -9.91 60.44
C ILE A 1232 6.74 -10.41 61.89
N LEU A 1233 7.81 -10.92 62.50
CA LEU A 1233 7.82 -11.34 63.90
C LEU A 1233 7.69 -10.15 64.87
N SER A 1234 8.27 -8.99 64.52
CA SER A 1234 8.12 -7.74 65.28
C SER A 1234 6.69 -7.20 65.18
N GLU A 1235 6.07 -7.23 63.99
CA GLU A 1235 4.67 -6.87 63.77
C GLU A 1235 3.73 -7.84 64.48
N ARG A 1236 4.03 -9.15 64.47
CA ARG A 1236 3.28 -10.15 65.24
C ARG A 1236 3.43 -9.94 66.74
N ARG A 1237 4.65 -9.67 67.26
CA ARG A 1237 4.86 -9.30 68.67
C ARG A 1237 4.12 -8.01 69.04
N ILE A 1238 4.14 -6.99 68.19
CA ILE A 1238 3.38 -5.76 68.37
C ILE A 1238 1.87 -6.07 68.37
N ARG A 1239 1.37 -6.93 67.47
CA ARG A 1239 -0.03 -7.39 67.47
C ARG A 1239 -0.38 -8.21 68.71
N THR A 1240 0.49 -9.08 69.21
CA THR A 1240 0.26 -9.86 70.43
C THR A 1240 0.34 -8.99 71.68
N ILE A 1241 1.23 -7.99 71.72
CA ILE A 1241 1.29 -6.97 72.77
C ILE A 1241 0.05 -6.07 72.72
N ASN A 1242 -0.41 -5.69 71.53
CA ASN A 1242 -1.63 -4.92 71.34
C ASN A 1242 -2.87 -5.75 71.72
N GLN A 1243 -2.90 -7.06 71.42
CA GLN A 1243 -3.94 -7.99 71.91
C GLN A 1243 -3.90 -8.16 73.43
N ALA A 1244 -2.72 -8.29 74.04
CA ALA A 1244 -2.56 -8.37 75.50
C ALA A 1244 -2.89 -7.05 76.22
N ARG A 1245 -2.78 -5.91 75.51
CA ARG A 1245 -3.19 -4.57 75.99
C ARG A 1245 -4.62 -4.19 75.60
N GLY A 1246 -5.42 -5.09 75.02
CA GLY A 1246 -6.82 -4.84 74.67
C GLY A 1246 -7.03 -3.83 73.53
N LEU A 1247 -6.00 -3.57 72.71
CA LEU A 1247 -6.05 -2.65 71.58
C LEU A 1247 -6.19 -3.43 70.27
N THR A 1248 -7.37 -3.99 70.03
CA THR A 1248 -7.78 -4.43 68.68
C THR A 1248 -8.55 -3.32 67.98
N ARG A 1249 -8.05 -2.88 66.83
CA ARG A 1249 -8.86 -2.36 65.74
C ARG A 1249 -8.40 -2.97 64.43
#